data_AF-A0A7K5R947-F1
#
_entry.id   AF-A0A7K5R947-F1
#
_cell.length_a   1.000
_cell.length_b   1.000
_cell.length_c   1.000
_cell.angle_alpha   90.00
_cell.angle_beta   90.00
_cell.angle_gamma   90.00
#
_symmetry.space_group_name_H-M   'P 1'
#
loop_
_entity.id
_entity.type
_entity.pdbx_description
1 polymer ?
#
loop_
_entity_poly.entity_id
_entity_poly.type
_entity_poly.pdbx_seq_one_letter_code
_entity_poly.pdbx_strand_id
1 'polypeptide(L)'
;GTLLNVSVSDHDRSDSLLVSWDEPEGGAKGYFLALSPLGSGMLLQNGSAGPNTTSFWFHGLTPGTPYEIEVTATLACMDTTSQTITAQTSPSPVRNLTVSSGGSAWLRAAWAHGHGRRDGYRLALWHSPSQTLLRNVSLLPSASTFLFDGLQAGSEYALKVSTLAGSGQASTSTHQWTAPSIPTQLRLSPGSSTSLVASWAGAAGAAWLHLELRNLLTQKVSTTLSARRGLSSYTFQHLHPGTQYWLGLSVTAGPYTALGPNATAWTYPLSPDNVTLSSAEEQNSLEARWSVPGGQRDSYLVTLWEGEDRAPTRNISVGGDNDHVTFHGLSPGQQYSVQVVVVAGPYRASAQSSAAWTEPRAPSAVSLSSQGSPHSLLASWEEATGEGYLLVLSLAEQPVKNSSLPRGVTSFTYEGLHPGTLYTFEVSTVAGPYTSSPRCISNWTYPLPPEQLTLSNGGHTTSLQASWRAVSSGNTGYTGTLWETKSQEQVRNVTVGSDWTNVTLESLVPGRQYTLEMAAMAGPYRSPVRSATDWTYPLAPSGVTLTNTRRPMGLSAFWDKAAGDVDQFHLQLYSKSHAAQRNTSVGPNTHNFTFLGLSPGTQYFLKVTVLAGPYRSSSHFATEWTYPLSLANVSVQPGREPRELHVSWVESGGGRDHLVQLSVAESLSIIRNVSVPRGVTQLDLQGLVPGSRYRVEIISQAGPHRISSQTAIGYTVPLPPRSLSASPVSMARALAVHWEAAPGQRDGYLLSVLKEGSSARPRNLEAGKDSTNVTVPQLEPGTCYLVRIWAVAGPYRSLPENITGCTVPAAPTNLSLTNPGSSSELYTSWNEPPGRRDHYHVSLYSLSTQSRIQVRTLTPDALNVTWTHLEAGSKFAVQVTAVKGSLEASSINVTQWTYPLAPVNLTLSSPSAS
;
A
#
# COMPACT_ATOMS: atom_id res chain seq x y z
N GLY A 1 -45.13 -112.02 -144.79
CA GLY A 1 -46.10 -111.26 -143.99
C GLY A 1 -45.37 -110.15 -143.29
N THR A 2 -45.82 -108.92 -143.45
CA THR A 2 -45.31 -107.71 -142.77
C THR A 2 -45.89 -107.60 -141.34
N LEU A 3 -45.08 -107.13 -140.38
CA LEU A 3 -45.41 -106.99 -138.94
C LEU A 3 -46.13 -105.66 -138.66
N LEU A 4 -47.11 -105.65 -137.72
CA LEU A 4 -47.69 -104.42 -137.14
C LEU A 4 -46.67 -103.75 -136.20
N ASN A 5 -46.71 -102.42 -136.04
CA ASN A 5 -45.86 -101.66 -135.11
C ASN A 5 -46.73 -100.91 -134.09
N VAL A 6 -46.55 -101.16 -132.79
CA VAL A 6 -47.38 -100.63 -131.68
C VAL A 6 -46.51 -99.89 -130.65
N SER A 7 -47.02 -98.77 -130.12
CA SER A 7 -46.40 -97.90 -129.09
C SER A 7 -47.39 -97.55 -127.97
N VAL A 8 -46.89 -97.28 -126.75
CA VAL A 8 -47.72 -96.95 -125.56
C VAL A 8 -47.17 -95.77 -124.78
N SER A 9 -48.05 -94.89 -124.27
CA SER A 9 -47.68 -93.77 -123.38
C SER A 9 -48.72 -93.56 -122.26
N ASP A 10 -48.29 -93.12 -121.08
CA ASP A 10 -49.16 -92.85 -119.91
C ASP A 10 -49.46 -91.34 -119.71
N HIS A 11 -48.75 -90.44 -120.40
CA HIS A 11 -48.90 -88.98 -120.32
C HIS A 11 -48.92 -88.45 -118.86
N ASP A 12 -48.09 -89.02 -117.98
CA ASP A 12 -48.05 -88.71 -116.53
C ASP A 12 -49.39 -88.93 -115.79
N ARG A 13 -50.35 -89.64 -116.41
CA ARG A 13 -51.63 -90.01 -115.79
C ARG A 13 -51.48 -91.34 -115.09
N SER A 14 -51.91 -91.38 -113.84
CA SER A 14 -51.75 -92.56 -113.00
C SER A 14 -52.74 -93.69 -113.32
N ASP A 15 -53.76 -93.44 -114.14
CA ASP A 15 -54.93 -94.33 -114.29
C ASP A 15 -55.31 -94.67 -115.74
N SER A 16 -54.49 -94.32 -116.73
CA SER A 16 -54.77 -94.58 -118.15
C SER A 16 -53.52 -94.81 -118.99
N LEU A 17 -53.64 -95.62 -120.05
CA LEU A 17 -52.60 -95.85 -121.04
C LEU A 17 -53.14 -95.65 -122.45
N LEU A 18 -52.43 -94.89 -123.29
CA LEU A 18 -52.72 -94.71 -124.71
C LEU A 18 -51.87 -95.66 -125.53
N VAL A 19 -52.52 -96.39 -126.42
CA VAL A 19 -51.89 -97.34 -127.34
C VAL A 19 -52.09 -96.85 -128.76
N SER A 20 -51.03 -96.81 -129.56
CA SER A 20 -51.05 -96.34 -130.95
C SER A 20 -50.26 -97.26 -131.86
N TRP A 21 -50.74 -97.48 -133.08
CA TRP A 21 -50.16 -98.43 -134.03
C TRP A 21 -50.28 -97.99 -135.49
N ASP A 22 -49.40 -98.47 -136.35
CA ASP A 22 -49.40 -98.15 -137.79
C ASP A 22 -50.32 -99.09 -138.61
N GLU A 23 -50.88 -98.62 -139.73
CA GLU A 23 -51.76 -99.41 -140.61
C GLU A 23 -50.95 -100.42 -141.47
N PRO A 24 -51.35 -101.71 -141.55
CA PRO A 24 -50.57 -102.73 -142.26
C PRO A 24 -50.71 -102.65 -143.81
N GLU A 25 -49.62 -102.94 -144.52
CA GLU A 25 -49.57 -102.97 -145.99
C GLU A 25 -50.56 -104.01 -146.57
N GLY A 26 -51.60 -103.53 -147.25
CA GLY A 26 -52.70 -104.36 -147.77
C GLY A 26 -54.09 -103.92 -147.31
N GLY A 27 -54.17 -103.02 -146.33
CA GLY A 27 -55.42 -102.44 -145.80
C GLY A 27 -56.12 -103.39 -144.82
N ALA A 28 -56.30 -102.94 -143.57
CA ALA A 28 -56.98 -103.71 -142.54
C ALA A 28 -58.51 -103.49 -142.61
N LYS A 29 -59.29 -104.53 -142.31
CA LYS A 29 -60.75 -104.46 -142.15
C LYS A 29 -61.17 -104.01 -140.74
N GLY A 30 -60.29 -104.15 -139.75
CA GLY A 30 -60.48 -103.71 -138.37
C GLY A 30 -59.42 -104.24 -137.41
N TYR A 31 -59.36 -103.67 -136.20
CA TYR A 31 -58.41 -104.06 -135.15
C TYR A 31 -59.13 -104.50 -133.87
N PHE A 32 -58.55 -105.45 -133.15
CA PHE A 32 -58.97 -105.89 -131.83
C PHE A 32 -57.82 -105.71 -130.85
N LEU A 33 -58.08 -105.07 -129.71
CA LEU A 33 -57.12 -104.80 -128.66
C LEU A 33 -57.50 -105.52 -127.37
N ALA A 34 -56.49 -106.01 -126.66
CA ALA A 34 -56.61 -106.72 -125.42
C ALA A 34 -55.58 -106.16 -124.42
N LEU A 35 -56.00 -105.71 -123.24
CA LEU A 35 -55.11 -105.30 -122.14
C LEU A 35 -55.28 -106.25 -120.95
N SER A 36 -54.16 -106.71 -120.39
CA SER A 36 -54.09 -107.53 -119.19
C SER A 36 -52.97 -107.03 -118.25
N PRO A 37 -53.08 -107.17 -116.91
CA PRO A 37 -51.96 -106.91 -116.03
C PRO A 37 -50.81 -107.86 -116.33
N LEU A 38 -49.60 -107.33 -116.42
CA LEU A 38 -48.42 -108.07 -116.85
C LEU A 38 -48.23 -109.33 -116.00
N GLY A 39 -48.22 -110.50 -116.63
CA GLY A 39 -48.03 -111.80 -115.98
C GLY A 39 -49.28 -112.45 -115.36
N SER A 40 -50.46 -111.82 -115.45
CA SER A 40 -51.71 -112.40 -114.95
C SER A 40 -52.45 -113.27 -115.99
N GLY A 41 -52.22 -113.06 -117.28
CA GLY A 41 -52.87 -113.76 -118.39
C GLY A 41 -54.39 -113.55 -118.51
N MET A 42 -55.00 -112.80 -117.59
CA MET A 42 -56.44 -112.54 -117.56
C MET A 42 -56.74 -111.24 -118.28
N LEU A 43 -57.59 -111.31 -119.30
CA LEU A 43 -58.01 -110.15 -120.08
C LEU A 43 -58.76 -109.16 -119.19
N LEU A 44 -58.23 -107.96 -119.02
CA LEU A 44 -58.79 -106.90 -118.17
C LEU A 44 -59.76 -106.02 -118.96
N GLN A 45 -59.35 -105.59 -120.15
CA GLN A 45 -60.16 -104.82 -121.08
C GLN A 45 -59.93 -105.33 -122.50
N ASN A 46 -61.00 -105.35 -123.30
CA ASN A 46 -60.91 -105.51 -124.75
C ASN A 46 -61.47 -104.28 -125.47
N GLY A 47 -61.02 -104.07 -126.69
CA GLY A 47 -61.46 -102.98 -127.56
C GLY A 47 -61.47 -103.45 -129.00
N SER A 48 -62.35 -102.87 -129.80
CA SER A 48 -62.33 -103.04 -131.25
C SER A 48 -62.28 -101.67 -131.90
N ALA A 49 -61.37 -101.49 -132.84
CA ALA A 49 -61.21 -100.24 -133.57
C ALA A 49 -61.52 -100.46 -135.06
N GLY A 50 -62.18 -99.48 -135.67
CA GLY A 50 -62.49 -99.52 -137.10
C GLY A 50 -61.24 -99.51 -137.98
N PRO A 51 -61.36 -99.79 -139.28
CA PRO A 51 -60.22 -99.92 -140.20
C PRO A 51 -59.35 -98.65 -140.27
N ASN A 52 -59.95 -97.45 -140.15
CA ASN A 52 -59.23 -96.17 -140.24
C ASN A 52 -58.70 -95.65 -138.89
N THR A 53 -58.67 -96.49 -137.84
CA THR A 53 -58.25 -96.06 -136.49
C THR A 53 -56.93 -96.69 -136.09
N THR A 54 -55.98 -95.85 -135.69
CA THR A 54 -54.59 -96.21 -135.35
C THR A 54 -54.25 -95.98 -133.87
N SER A 55 -55.22 -95.70 -133.00
CA SER A 55 -54.98 -95.54 -131.56
C SER A 55 -56.21 -95.85 -130.68
N PHE A 56 -55.97 -96.18 -129.41
CA PHE A 56 -56.98 -96.55 -128.41
C PHE A 56 -56.50 -96.28 -126.98
N TRP A 57 -57.41 -95.84 -126.10
CA TRP A 57 -57.13 -95.61 -124.68
C TRP A 57 -57.69 -96.70 -123.79
N PHE A 58 -56.88 -97.16 -122.84
CA PHE A 58 -57.33 -97.94 -121.69
C PHE A 58 -57.42 -97.03 -120.45
N HIS A 59 -58.54 -97.10 -119.73
CA HIS A 59 -58.84 -96.26 -118.57
C HIS A 59 -59.20 -97.10 -117.34
N GLY A 60 -59.05 -96.51 -116.15
CA GLY A 60 -59.37 -97.17 -114.88
C GLY A 60 -58.25 -98.10 -114.39
N LEU A 61 -57.02 -97.82 -114.78
CA LEU A 61 -55.86 -98.62 -114.44
C LEU A 61 -55.34 -98.25 -113.04
N THR A 62 -54.78 -99.23 -112.33
CA THR A 62 -54.13 -99.01 -111.02
C THR A 62 -52.81 -98.26 -111.18
N PRO A 63 -52.56 -97.16 -110.45
CA PRO A 63 -51.29 -96.41 -110.47
C PRO A 63 -50.06 -97.23 -110.16
N GLY A 64 -48.95 -96.91 -110.83
CA GLY A 64 -47.66 -97.59 -110.63
C GLY A 64 -47.62 -99.05 -111.12
N THR A 65 -48.61 -99.51 -111.90
CA THR A 65 -48.76 -100.95 -112.23
C THR A 65 -48.41 -101.22 -113.69
N PRO A 66 -47.62 -102.27 -114.00
CA PRO A 66 -47.31 -102.66 -115.38
C PRO A 66 -48.43 -103.52 -116.01
N TYR A 67 -48.77 -103.21 -117.26
CA TYR A 67 -49.77 -103.87 -118.09
C TYR A 67 -49.17 -104.37 -119.40
N GLU A 68 -49.76 -105.41 -119.96
CA GLU A 68 -49.46 -106.03 -121.25
C GLU A 68 -50.65 -105.83 -122.20
N ILE A 69 -50.37 -105.38 -123.42
CA ILE A 69 -51.35 -104.97 -124.42
C ILE A 69 -51.07 -105.70 -125.72
N GLU A 70 -52.06 -106.39 -126.26
CA GLU A 70 -52.02 -107.02 -127.57
C GLU A 70 -52.94 -106.28 -128.54
N VAL A 71 -52.45 -106.03 -129.77
CA VAL A 71 -53.19 -105.42 -130.87
C VAL A 71 -53.20 -106.39 -132.05
N THR A 72 -54.39 -106.77 -132.51
CA THR A 72 -54.61 -107.73 -133.60
C THR A 72 -55.33 -107.06 -134.76
N ALA A 73 -54.77 -107.09 -135.97
CA ALA A 73 -55.37 -106.57 -137.20
C ALA A 73 -55.94 -107.70 -138.07
N THR A 74 -57.09 -107.46 -138.70
CA THR A 74 -57.73 -108.38 -139.66
C THR A 74 -57.55 -107.88 -141.10
N LEU A 75 -57.06 -108.72 -142.04
CA LEU A 75 -56.74 -108.37 -143.44
C LEU A 75 -57.76 -108.95 -144.45
N ALA A 76 -57.76 -108.46 -145.69
CA ALA A 76 -58.62 -108.98 -146.76
C ALA A 76 -58.21 -110.42 -147.15
N CYS A 77 -59.18 -111.35 -147.14
CA CYS A 77 -59.04 -112.83 -147.21
C CYS A 77 -58.99 -113.58 -145.87
N MET A 78 -59.35 -112.94 -144.73
CA MET A 78 -59.46 -113.56 -143.39
C MET A 78 -58.13 -113.95 -142.73
N ASP A 79 -56.98 -113.44 -143.21
CA ASP A 79 -55.72 -113.53 -142.47
C ASP A 79 -55.64 -112.47 -141.35
N THR A 80 -54.98 -112.80 -140.23
CA THR A 80 -54.80 -111.90 -139.08
C THR A 80 -53.33 -111.76 -138.65
N THR A 81 -52.93 -110.57 -138.22
CA THR A 81 -51.61 -110.28 -137.64
C THR A 81 -51.75 -109.63 -136.26
N SER A 82 -50.99 -110.07 -135.24
CA SER A 82 -51.00 -109.46 -133.90
C SER A 82 -49.61 -109.09 -133.38
N GLN A 83 -49.56 -108.11 -132.47
CA GLN A 83 -48.36 -107.69 -131.74
C GLN A 83 -48.67 -107.34 -130.28
N THR A 84 -47.78 -107.70 -129.35
CA THR A 84 -47.90 -107.46 -127.90
C THR A 84 -46.80 -106.53 -127.36
N ILE A 85 -47.15 -105.59 -126.48
CA ILE A 85 -46.25 -104.60 -125.83
C ILE A 85 -46.60 -104.43 -124.34
N THR A 86 -45.64 -103.99 -123.51
CA THR A 86 -45.85 -103.73 -122.08
C THR A 86 -45.59 -102.27 -121.70
N ALA A 87 -46.37 -101.73 -120.76
CA ALA A 87 -46.24 -100.35 -120.26
C ALA A 87 -46.72 -100.21 -118.81
N GLN A 88 -46.20 -99.22 -118.06
CA GLN A 88 -46.54 -98.99 -116.64
C GLN A 88 -47.16 -97.61 -116.44
N THR A 89 -48.17 -97.51 -115.58
CA THR A 89 -48.78 -96.22 -115.21
C THR A 89 -47.94 -95.46 -114.17
N SER A 90 -47.97 -94.13 -114.21
CA SER A 90 -47.30 -93.28 -113.21
C SER A 90 -47.82 -93.47 -111.76
N PRO A 91 -46.96 -93.36 -110.72
CA PRO A 91 -47.36 -93.52 -109.32
C PRO A 91 -48.11 -92.31 -108.75
N SER A 92 -48.86 -92.53 -107.65
CA SER A 92 -49.58 -91.46 -106.94
C SER A 92 -48.67 -90.71 -105.92
N PRO A 93 -48.74 -89.36 -105.82
CA PRO A 93 -47.97 -88.60 -104.84
C PRO A 93 -48.42 -88.85 -103.39
N VAL A 94 -47.57 -88.46 -102.42
CA VAL A 94 -47.92 -88.56 -100.98
C VAL A 94 -49.06 -87.60 -100.61
N ARG A 95 -49.83 -87.97 -99.59
CA ARG A 95 -50.94 -87.17 -99.04
C ARG A 95 -50.58 -86.63 -97.66
N ASN A 96 -51.22 -85.56 -97.21
CA ASN A 96 -51.09 -85.00 -95.86
C ASN A 96 -49.63 -84.80 -95.39
N LEU A 97 -48.79 -84.18 -96.23
CA LEU A 97 -47.42 -83.85 -95.86
C LEU A 97 -47.40 -82.73 -94.80
N THR A 98 -46.89 -83.03 -93.61
CA THR A 98 -46.75 -82.10 -92.49
C THR A 98 -45.31 -82.07 -91.98
N VAL A 99 -44.86 -80.90 -91.53
CA VAL A 99 -43.53 -80.72 -90.89
C VAL A 99 -43.71 -79.97 -89.58
N SER A 100 -43.33 -80.59 -88.47
CA SER A 100 -43.38 -80.00 -87.13
C SER A 100 -41.98 -79.62 -86.65
N SER A 101 -41.85 -78.43 -86.05
CA SER A 101 -40.63 -77.98 -85.42
C SER A 101 -40.53 -78.49 -83.99
N GLY A 102 -39.36 -79.04 -83.64
CA GLY A 102 -39.13 -79.66 -82.34
C GLY A 102 -38.22 -78.87 -81.41
N GLY A 103 -37.91 -77.62 -81.76
CA GLY A 103 -37.00 -76.76 -81.03
C GLY A 103 -36.12 -75.97 -81.99
N SER A 104 -34.90 -75.65 -81.56
CA SER A 104 -33.98 -74.80 -82.32
C SER A 104 -33.08 -75.55 -83.30
N ALA A 105 -33.20 -76.87 -83.43
CA ALA A 105 -32.21 -77.67 -84.16
C ALA A 105 -32.76 -78.86 -84.97
N TRP A 106 -34.07 -79.13 -84.96
CA TRP A 106 -34.62 -80.27 -85.69
C TRP A 106 -36.06 -80.06 -86.18
N LEU A 107 -36.39 -80.70 -87.31
CA LEU A 107 -37.70 -80.73 -87.94
C LEU A 107 -38.14 -82.19 -88.14
N ARG A 108 -39.42 -82.49 -87.92
CA ARG A 108 -39.99 -83.83 -88.16
C ARG A 108 -41.04 -83.75 -89.27
N ALA A 109 -40.83 -84.53 -90.33
CA ALA A 109 -41.75 -84.67 -91.45
C ALA A 109 -42.61 -85.93 -91.31
N ALA A 110 -43.88 -85.84 -91.68
CA ALA A 110 -44.84 -86.94 -91.70
C ALA A 110 -45.78 -86.84 -92.90
N TRP A 111 -46.15 -87.97 -93.50
CA TRP A 111 -47.05 -88.05 -94.67
C TRP A 111 -47.83 -89.36 -94.70
N ALA A 112 -48.92 -89.36 -95.45
CA ALA A 112 -49.75 -90.52 -95.77
C ALA A 112 -49.45 -91.05 -97.19
N HIS A 113 -49.59 -92.37 -97.39
CA HIS A 113 -49.29 -93.00 -98.66
C HIS A 113 -50.33 -92.68 -99.77
N GLY A 114 -49.87 -92.58 -101.02
CA GLY A 114 -50.71 -92.53 -102.23
C GLY A 114 -51.23 -93.90 -102.64
N HIS A 115 -52.27 -93.94 -103.49
CA HIS A 115 -52.88 -95.18 -103.97
C HIS A 115 -52.05 -95.85 -105.08
N GLY A 116 -52.15 -97.18 -105.21
CA GLY A 116 -51.43 -97.97 -106.21
C GLY A 116 -50.09 -98.55 -105.73
N ARG A 117 -49.32 -99.13 -106.66
CA ARG A 117 -48.02 -99.75 -106.39
C ARG A 117 -46.93 -98.67 -106.29
N ARG A 118 -46.00 -98.85 -105.35
CA ARG A 118 -44.86 -97.96 -105.13
C ARG A 118 -43.64 -98.75 -104.66
N ASP A 119 -42.47 -98.31 -105.07
CA ASP A 119 -41.19 -98.93 -104.74
C ASP A 119 -40.44 -98.17 -103.63
N GLY A 120 -40.76 -96.90 -103.40
CA GLY A 120 -40.16 -96.11 -102.32
C GLY A 120 -40.51 -94.62 -102.34
N TYR A 121 -39.85 -93.86 -101.45
CA TYR A 121 -39.93 -92.40 -101.39
C TYR A 121 -38.56 -91.74 -101.51
N ARG A 122 -38.50 -90.51 -102.01
CA ARG A 122 -37.29 -89.66 -102.00
C ARG A 122 -37.61 -88.30 -101.39
N LEU A 123 -36.93 -87.96 -100.30
CA LEU A 123 -37.09 -86.70 -99.56
C LEU A 123 -35.89 -85.79 -99.80
N ALA A 124 -36.16 -84.53 -100.10
CA ALA A 124 -35.14 -83.50 -100.24
C ALA A 124 -35.50 -82.29 -99.36
N LEU A 125 -34.58 -81.85 -98.50
CA LEU A 125 -34.75 -80.69 -97.60
C LEU A 125 -33.77 -79.58 -97.99
N TRP A 126 -34.26 -78.36 -98.17
CA TRP A 126 -33.49 -77.16 -98.48
C TRP A 126 -33.55 -76.15 -97.35
N HIS A 127 -32.46 -75.41 -97.14
CA HIS A 127 -32.47 -74.18 -96.35
C HIS A 127 -33.01 -73.05 -97.22
N SER A 128 -34.18 -72.49 -96.89
CA SER A 128 -34.86 -71.52 -97.75
C SER A 128 -34.05 -70.23 -97.98
N PRO A 129 -33.38 -69.63 -96.97
CA PRO A 129 -32.59 -68.42 -97.18
C PRO A 129 -31.37 -68.59 -98.09
N SER A 130 -30.66 -69.72 -98.01
CA SER A 130 -29.47 -69.98 -98.85
C SER A 130 -29.75 -70.81 -100.09
N GLN A 131 -30.99 -71.30 -100.26
CA GLN A 131 -31.40 -72.23 -101.32
C GLN A 131 -30.54 -73.51 -101.40
N THR A 132 -29.83 -73.86 -100.33
CA THR A 132 -28.92 -75.01 -100.31
C THR A 132 -29.67 -76.29 -99.96
N LEU A 133 -29.48 -77.34 -100.76
CA LEU A 133 -29.97 -78.69 -100.43
C LEU A 133 -29.14 -79.26 -99.28
N LEU A 134 -29.78 -79.55 -98.16
CA LEU A 134 -29.12 -80.05 -96.95
C LEU A 134 -29.12 -81.58 -96.88
N ARG A 135 -30.25 -82.20 -97.20
CA ARG A 135 -30.46 -83.63 -97.06
C ARG A 135 -31.26 -84.14 -98.26
N ASN A 136 -30.81 -85.26 -98.83
CA ASN A 136 -31.54 -85.99 -99.87
C ASN A 136 -31.50 -87.48 -99.53
N VAL A 137 -32.65 -88.05 -99.16
CA VAL A 137 -32.74 -89.40 -98.58
C VAL A 137 -33.79 -90.21 -99.33
N SER A 138 -33.45 -91.46 -99.66
CA SER A 138 -34.41 -92.41 -100.23
C SER A 138 -34.88 -93.37 -99.13
N LEU A 139 -36.19 -93.63 -99.08
CA LEU A 139 -36.85 -94.41 -98.05
C LEU A 139 -37.63 -95.59 -98.65
N LEU A 140 -37.81 -96.62 -97.83
CA LEU A 140 -38.62 -97.79 -98.13
C LEU A 140 -40.09 -97.40 -98.37
N PRO A 141 -40.85 -98.20 -99.14
CA PRO A 141 -42.24 -97.89 -99.51
C PRO A 141 -43.21 -97.88 -98.32
N SER A 142 -42.82 -98.44 -97.17
CA SER A 142 -43.58 -98.43 -95.92
C SER A 142 -43.35 -97.18 -95.06
N ALA A 143 -42.39 -96.31 -95.40
CA ALA A 143 -42.06 -95.15 -94.57
C ALA A 143 -43.12 -94.03 -94.65
N SER A 144 -43.53 -93.52 -93.49
CA SER A 144 -44.51 -92.42 -93.35
C SER A 144 -43.98 -91.20 -92.58
N THR A 145 -42.76 -91.28 -92.02
CA THR A 145 -42.16 -90.19 -91.24
C THR A 145 -40.64 -90.14 -91.39
N PHE A 146 -40.04 -88.96 -91.23
CA PHE A 146 -38.58 -88.77 -91.18
C PHE A 146 -38.20 -87.58 -90.30
N LEU A 147 -37.06 -87.65 -89.59
CA LEU A 147 -36.56 -86.58 -88.72
C LEU A 147 -35.27 -85.97 -89.30
N PHE A 148 -35.25 -84.65 -89.40
CA PHE A 148 -34.10 -83.84 -89.80
C PHE A 148 -33.48 -83.21 -88.57
N ASP A 149 -32.24 -83.58 -88.26
CA ASP A 149 -31.44 -83.04 -87.17
C ASP A 149 -30.29 -82.14 -87.67
N GLY A 150 -29.66 -81.41 -86.73
CA GLY A 150 -28.50 -80.55 -87.03
C GLY A 150 -28.84 -79.27 -87.80
N LEU A 151 -30.06 -78.75 -87.63
CA LEU A 151 -30.53 -77.54 -88.29
C LEU A 151 -30.12 -76.27 -87.53
N GLN A 152 -30.05 -75.14 -88.24
CA GLN A 152 -29.79 -73.83 -87.65
C GLN A 152 -31.03 -73.32 -86.92
N ALA A 153 -30.84 -72.67 -85.78
CA ALA A 153 -31.89 -72.05 -84.97
C ALA A 153 -32.50 -70.84 -85.68
N GLY A 154 -33.83 -70.69 -85.60
CA GLY A 154 -34.54 -69.53 -86.13
C GLY A 154 -34.57 -69.42 -87.66
N SER A 155 -34.39 -70.54 -88.37
CA SER A 155 -34.27 -70.58 -89.84
C SER A 155 -35.42 -71.33 -90.51
N GLU A 156 -35.77 -70.92 -91.73
CA GLU A 156 -36.80 -71.55 -92.56
C GLU A 156 -36.23 -72.65 -93.48
N TYR A 157 -36.96 -73.75 -93.62
CA TYR A 157 -36.59 -74.90 -94.45
C TYR A 157 -37.75 -75.33 -95.35
N ALA A 158 -37.44 -75.74 -96.59
CA ALA A 158 -38.37 -76.29 -97.56
C ALA A 158 -38.17 -77.80 -97.71
N LEU A 159 -39.23 -78.61 -97.75
CA LEU A 159 -39.18 -80.06 -97.90
C LEU A 159 -39.97 -80.50 -99.14
N LYS A 160 -39.40 -81.40 -99.96
CA LYS A 160 -40.07 -82.08 -101.08
C LYS A 160 -40.00 -83.60 -100.88
N VAL A 161 -41.13 -84.28 -101.01
CA VAL A 161 -41.27 -85.73 -100.91
C VAL A 161 -41.77 -86.29 -102.24
N SER A 162 -41.11 -87.32 -102.76
CA SER A 162 -41.47 -87.93 -104.04
C SER A 162 -41.73 -89.43 -103.93
N THR A 163 -42.85 -89.93 -104.46
CA THR A 163 -43.18 -91.36 -104.59
C THR A 163 -42.54 -91.93 -105.86
N LEU A 164 -41.93 -93.12 -105.77
CA LEU A 164 -41.27 -93.81 -106.89
C LEU A 164 -42.00 -95.12 -107.22
N ALA A 165 -42.20 -95.44 -108.50
CA ALA A 165 -42.64 -96.76 -108.98
C ALA A 165 -42.08 -97.01 -110.40
N GLY A 166 -41.25 -98.04 -110.56
CA GLY A 166 -40.50 -98.29 -111.79
C GLY A 166 -39.65 -97.07 -112.18
N SER A 167 -39.82 -96.59 -113.41
CA SER A 167 -39.21 -95.35 -113.91
C SER A 167 -40.04 -94.08 -113.61
N GLY A 168 -41.26 -94.20 -113.08
CA GLY A 168 -42.16 -93.08 -112.80
C GLY A 168 -41.95 -92.46 -111.41
N GLN A 169 -42.18 -91.14 -111.29
CA GLN A 169 -42.08 -90.40 -110.02
C GLN A 169 -43.16 -89.31 -109.89
N ALA A 170 -43.77 -89.16 -108.70
CA ALA A 170 -44.70 -88.07 -108.38
C ALA A 170 -44.31 -87.37 -107.06
N SER A 171 -44.51 -86.05 -106.90
CA SER A 171 -43.95 -85.31 -105.74
C SER A 171 -44.85 -84.23 -105.11
N THR A 172 -44.59 -83.90 -103.83
CA THR A 172 -45.31 -82.90 -103.00
C THR A 172 -44.33 -82.11 -102.13
N SER A 173 -44.57 -80.82 -101.85
CA SER A 173 -43.66 -79.96 -101.04
C SER A 173 -44.34 -79.10 -99.97
N THR A 174 -43.60 -78.68 -98.93
CA THR A 174 -44.03 -77.79 -97.81
C THR A 174 -42.86 -77.02 -97.17
N HIS A 175 -43.12 -76.01 -96.31
CA HIS A 175 -42.12 -75.17 -95.64
C HIS A 175 -42.32 -75.11 -94.11
N GLN A 176 -41.24 -74.98 -93.33
CA GLN A 176 -41.31 -74.84 -91.86
C GLN A 176 -40.08 -74.16 -91.23
N TRP A 177 -40.26 -73.47 -90.09
CA TRP A 177 -39.21 -72.77 -89.32
C TRP A 177 -38.71 -73.57 -88.09
N THR A 178 -37.43 -73.42 -87.74
CA THR A 178 -36.87 -73.80 -86.42
C THR A 178 -37.03 -72.66 -85.41
N ALA A 179 -37.13 -72.97 -84.12
CA ALA A 179 -37.23 -71.95 -83.06
C ALA A 179 -35.88 -71.24 -82.80
N PRO A 180 -35.86 -69.99 -82.30
CA PRO A 180 -34.61 -69.30 -81.93
C PRO A 180 -33.98 -69.90 -80.66
N SER A 181 -32.67 -69.68 -80.46
CA SER A 181 -32.00 -70.11 -79.22
C SER A 181 -32.32 -69.19 -78.04
N ILE A 182 -32.39 -69.77 -76.83
CA ILE A 182 -32.72 -69.06 -75.59
C ILE A 182 -31.48 -68.28 -75.10
N PRO A 183 -31.58 -66.95 -74.85
CA PRO A 183 -30.50 -66.18 -74.27
C PRO A 183 -30.08 -66.68 -72.88
N THR A 184 -28.80 -66.61 -72.56
CA THR A 184 -28.20 -67.02 -71.30
C THR A 184 -27.34 -65.89 -70.70
N GLN A 185 -27.02 -65.99 -69.40
CA GLN A 185 -26.11 -65.06 -68.70
C GLN A 185 -26.53 -63.58 -68.71
N LEU A 186 -27.82 -63.27 -68.50
CA LEU A 186 -28.24 -61.88 -68.34
C LEU A 186 -27.63 -61.28 -67.05
N ARG A 187 -26.92 -60.17 -67.20
CA ARG A 187 -26.41 -59.35 -66.09
C ARG A 187 -26.91 -57.92 -66.21
N LEU A 188 -27.21 -57.32 -65.07
CA LEU A 188 -27.57 -55.92 -64.93
C LEU A 188 -26.65 -55.30 -63.88
N SER A 189 -25.91 -54.25 -64.24
CA SER A 189 -24.93 -53.59 -63.36
C SER A 189 -25.10 -52.07 -63.38
N PRO A 190 -24.82 -51.36 -62.28
CA PRO A 190 -24.85 -49.90 -62.26
C PRO A 190 -23.78 -49.29 -63.18
N GLY A 191 -24.19 -48.32 -63.99
CA GLY A 191 -23.25 -47.47 -64.75
C GLY A 191 -22.99 -46.13 -64.06
N SER A 192 -24.06 -45.47 -63.59
CA SER A 192 -24.01 -44.17 -62.89
C SER A 192 -25.21 -44.04 -61.95
N SER A 193 -25.41 -42.86 -61.36
CA SER A 193 -26.63 -42.55 -60.62
C SER A 193 -27.88 -42.53 -61.51
N THR A 194 -27.74 -42.45 -62.83
CA THR A 194 -28.87 -42.37 -63.77
C THR A 194 -28.81 -43.43 -64.88
N SER A 195 -27.96 -44.46 -64.75
CA SER A 195 -27.80 -45.47 -65.79
C SER A 195 -27.53 -46.89 -65.27
N LEU A 196 -28.04 -47.87 -66.00
CA LEU A 196 -27.81 -49.30 -65.79
C LEU A 196 -27.34 -49.95 -67.10
N VAL A 197 -26.38 -50.86 -67.00
CA VAL A 197 -25.82 -51.59 -68.14
C VAL A 197 -26.31 -53.03 -68.08
N ALA A 198 -26.96 -53.48 -69.15
CA ALA A 198 -27.43 -54.84 -69.35
C ALA A 198 -26.53 -55.58 -70.34
N SER A 199 -26.22 -56.85 -70.07
CA SER A 199 -25.45 -57.71 -70.98
C SER A 199 -25.96 -59.16 -70.97
N TRP A 200 -25.88 -59.85 -72.10
CA TRP A 200 -26.39 -61.22 -72.28
C TRP A 200 -25.61 -62.00 -73.36
N ALA A 201 -25.70 -63.32 -73.32
CA ALA A 201 -25.09 -64.25 -74.27
C ALA A 201 -26.14 -65.15 -74.94
N GLY A 202 -25.83 -65.78 -76.08
CA GLY A 202 -26.64 -66.90 -76.62
C GLY A 202 -27.95 -66.55 -77.34
N ALA A 203 -28.04 -65.43 -78.06
CA ALA A 203 -29.22 -65.06 -78.86
C ALA A 203 -29.13 -65.48 -80.35
N ALA A 204 -28.56 -66.65 -80.64
CA ALA A 204 -28.37 -67.13 -82.00
C ALA A 204 -29.71 -67.47 -82.68
N GLY A 205 -29.87 -67.10 -83.94
CA GLY A 205 -31.11 -67.33 -84.71
C GLY A 205 -32.26 -66.37 -84.37
N ALA A 206 -32.11 -65.49 -83.37
CA ALA A 206 -33.12 -64.49 -83.03
C ALA A 206 -33.14 -63.35 -84.07
N ALA A 207 -34.32 -63.04 -84.61
CA ALA A 207 -34.49 -61.87 -85.48
C ALA A 207 -34.63 -60.58 -84.67
N TRP A 208 -35.32 -60.67 -83.52
CA TRP A 208 -35.54 -59.56 -82.59
C TRP A 208 -35.28 -59.95 -81.15
N LEU A 209 -34.75 -59.00 -80.38
CA LEU A 209 -34.57 -59.02 -78.93
C LEU A 209 -35.52 -57.98 -78.31
N HIS A 210 -36.35 -58.38 -77.35
CA HIS A 210 -37.22 -57.49 -76.59
C HIS A 210 -36.74 -57.42 -75.14
N LEU A 211 -36.35 -56.23 -74.70
CA LEU A 211 -35.93 -55.92 -73.34
C LEU A 211 -36.98 -55.05 -72.65
N GLU A 212 -37.33 -55.40 -71.42
CA GLU A 212 -38.29 -54.68 -70.61
C GLU A 212 -37.68 -54.34 -69.25
N LEU A 213 -37.40 -53.05 -69.02
CA LEU A 213 -36.92 -52.53 -67.75
C LEU A 213 -38.08 -51.96 -66.93
N ARG A 214 -38.24 -52.43 -65.70
CA ARG A 214 -39.29 -52.03 -64.75
C ARG A 214 -38.68 -51.46 -63.49
N ASN A 215 -39.20 -50.34 -63.02
CA ASN A 215 -38.86 -49.80 -61.70
C ASN A 215 -39.61 -50.61 -60.63
N LEU A 216 -38.89 -51.23 -59.68
CA LEU A 216 -39.48 -52.13 -58.69
C LEU A 216 -40.32 -51.40 -57.63
N LEU A 217 -39.98 -50.15 -57.31
CA LEU A 217 -40.74 -49.36 -56.35
C LEU A 217 -42.12 -48.98 -56.93
N THR A 218 -42.14 -48.45 -58.15
CA THR A 218 -43.37 -47.94 -58.77
C THR A 218 -44.12 -49.01 -59.57
N GLN A 219 -43.52 -50.18 -59.77
CA GLN A 219 -44.00 -51.25 -60.67
C GLN A 219 -44.25 -50.78 -62.12
N LYS A 220 -43.78 -49.59 -62.48
CA LYS A 220 -43.98 -48.99 -63.80
C LYS A 220 -42.89 -49.46 -64.75
N VAL A 221 -43.28 -49.86 -65.95
CA VAL A 221 -42.33 -50.13 -67.03
C VAL A 221 -41.63 -48.82 -67.40
N SER A 222 -40.33 -48.76 -67.16
CA SER A 222 -39.52 -47.58 -67.40
C SER A 222 -39.09 -47.49 -68.87
N THR A 223 -38.74 -48.63 -69.49
CA THR A 223 -38.29 -48.64 -70.89
C THR A 223 -38.53 -50.02 -71.50
N THR A 224 -39.10 -50.05 -72.70
CA THR A 224 -39.17 -51.24 -73.55
C THR A 224 -38.32 -51.01 -74.80
N LEU A 225 -37.39 -51.92 -75.09
CA LEU A 225 -36.53 -51.84 -76.26
C LEU A 225 -36.70 -53.09 -77.12
N SER A 226 -36.95 -52.89 -78.41
CA SER A 226 -36.94 -53.94 -79.42
C SER A 226 -35.76 -53.72 -80.37
N ALA A 227 -34.80 -54.65 -80.36
CA ALA A 227 -33.56 -54.50 -81.10
C ALA A 227 -33.34 -55.63 -82.11
N ARG A 228 -32.72 -55.31 -83.25
CA ARG A 228 -32.39 -56.29 -84.31
C ARG A 228 -31.17 -57.14 -83.93
N ARG A 229 -31.04 -58.29 -84.60
CA ARG A 229 -29.95 -59.27 -84.43
C ARG A 229 -28.56 -58.63 -84.26
N GLY A 230 -27.74 -59.14 -83.33
CA GLY A 230 -26.32 -58.80 -83.18
C GLY A 230 -25.92 -58.03 -81.91
N LEU A 231 -26.86 -57.65 -81.05
CA LEU A 231 -26.57 -56.97 -79.77
C LEU A 231 -26.33 -57.96 -78.62
N SER A 232 -25.28 -57.70 -77.83
CA SER A 232 -24.92 -58.45 -76.62
C SER A 232 -24.95 -57.61 -75.34
N SER A 233 -25.13 -56.29 -75.46
CA SER A 233 -25.29 -55.38 -74.33
C SER A 233 -26.08 -54.12 -74.70
N TYR A 234 -26.67 -53.47 -73.70
CA TYR A 234 -27.39 -52.21 -73.85
C TYR A 234 -27.33 -51.40 -72.55
N THR A 235 -27.18 -50.08 -72.67
CA THR A 235 -27.16 -49.17 -71.52
C THR A 235 -28.46 -48.37 -71.44
N PHE A 236 -29.19 -48.55 -70.36
CA PHE A 236 -30.35 -47.73 -70.01
C PHE A 236 -29.88 -46.42 -69.38
N GLN A 237 -30.32 -45.29 -69.92
CA GLN A 237 -30.00 -43.94 -69.47
C GLN A 237 -31.25 -43.25 -68.91
N HIS A 238 -31.08 -42.12 -68.22
CA HIS A 238 -32.17 -41.31 -67.65
C HIS A 238 -33.02 -42.04 -66.59
N LEU A 239 -32.37 -42.88 -65.79
CA LEU A 239 -32.99 -43.57 -64.66
C LEU A 239 -32.94 -42.71 -63.38
N HIS A 240 -33.83 -42.99 -62.43
CA HIS A 240 -33.81 -42.36 -61.11
C HIS A 240 -32.63 -42.86 -60.25
N PRO A 241 -31.90 -41.97 -59.56
CA PRO A 241 -30.84 -42.34 -58.60
C PRO A 241 -31.31 -43.16 -57.40
N GLY A 242 -30.41 -43.99 -56.89
CA GLY A 242 -30.63 -44.85 -55.72
C GLY A 242 -31.83 -45.79 -55.83
N THR A 243 -32.25 -46.14 -57.05
CA THR A 243 -33.50 -46.86 -57.32
C THR A 243 -33.24 -48.25 -57.86
N GLN A 244 -34.03 -49.24 -57.43
CA GLN A 244 -33.92 -50.63 -57.89
C GLN A 244 -34.76 -50.89 -59.16
N TYR A 245 -34.17 -51.54 -60.16
CA TYR A 245 -34.82 -51.92 -61.41
C TYR A 245 -34.75 -53.42 -61.67
N TRP A 246 -35.78 -53.95 -62.34
CA TRP A 246 -35.91 -55.31 -62.84
C TRP A 246 -35.85 -55.31 -64.38
N LEU A 247 -35.13 -56.25 -64.97
CA LEU A 247 -34.99 -56.39 -66.42
C LEU A 247 -35.43 -57.79 -66.88
N GLY A 248 -36.31 -57.85 -67.87
CA GLY A 248 -36.66 -59.06 -68.60
C GLY A 248 -36.17 -59.04 -70.06
N LEU A 249 -35.78 -60.20 -70.59
CA LEU A 249 -35.30 -60.38 -71.97
C LEU A 249 -36.11 -61.48 -72.68
N SER A 250 -36.55 -61.24 -73.92
CA SER A 250 -37.20 -62.25 -74.77
C SER A 250 -36.73 -62.14 -76.23
N VAL A 251 -36.80 -63.24 -76.99
CA VAL A 251 -36.35 -63.30 -78.40
C VAL A 251 -37.41 -63.89 -79.31
N THR A 252 -37.43 -63.45 -80.57
CA THR A 252 -38.39 -63.95 -81.58
C THR A 252 -37.73 -64.25 -82.92
N ALA A 253 -38.13 -65.35 -83.58
CA ALA A 253 -37.77 -65.68 -84.97
C ALA A 253 -38.95 -66.36 -85.67
N GLY A 254 -39.43 -65.76 -86.77
CA GLY A 254 -40.67 -66.18 -87.42
C GLY A 254 -41.86 -66.13 -86.44
N PRO A 255 -42.71 -67.18 -86.38
CA PRO A 255 -43.83 -67.26 -85.43
C PRO A 255 -43.41 -67.71 -84.01
N TYR A 256 -42.12 -68.00 -83.76
CA TYR A 256 -41.67 -68.55 -82.48
C TYR A 256 -41.06 -67.48 -81.58
N THR A 257 -41.48 -67.48 -80.32
CA THR A 257 -40.96 -66.63 -79.24
C THR A 257 -40.34 -67.50 -78.15
N ALA A 258 -39.14 -67.13 -77.69
CA ALA A 258 -38.50 -67.76 -76.54
C ALA A 258 -38.25 -66.72 -75.43
N LEU A 259 -38.62 -67.08 -74.20
CA LEU A 259 -38.41 -66.25 -73.02
C LEU A 259 -37.00 -66.47 -72.47
N GLY A 260 -36.30 -65.38 -72.15
CA GLY A 260 -34.97 -65.38 -71.55
C GLY A 260 -34.99 -65.14 -70.04
N PRO A 261 -33.81 -65.09 -69.39
CA PRO A 261 -33.66 -64.84 -67.96
C PRO A 261 -34.02 -63.39 -67.56
N ASN A 262 -34.14 -63.15 -66.25
CA ASN A 262 -34.35 -61.83 -65.66
C ASN A 262 -33.19 -61.43 -64.72
N ALA A 263 -33.03 -60.13 -64.44
CA ALA A 263 -32.00 -59.59 -63.55
C ALA A 263 -32.47 -58.33 -62.81
N THR A 264 -31.90 -58.04 -61.64
CA THR A 264 -32.19 -56.82 -60.86
C THR A 264 -30.92 -56.08 -60.46
N ALA A 265 -30.95 -54.75 -60.46
CA ALA A 265 -29.83 -53.92 -60.01
C ALA A 265 -30.31 -52.56 -59.48
N TRP A 266 -29.47 -51.89 -58.69
CA TRP A 266 -29.70 -50.52 -58.22
C TRP A 266 -28.87 -49.52 -59.02
N THR A 267 -29.37 -48.30 -59.22
CA THR A 267 -28.55 -47.15 -59.62
C THR A 267 -27.80 -46.58 -58.41
N TYR A 268 -26.68 -45.87 -58.63
CA TYR A 268 -25.97 -45.22 -57.51
C TYR A 268 -26.80 -44.09 -56.89
N PRO A 269 -26.79 -43.91 -55.55
CA PRO A 269 -27.39 -42.74 -54.92
C PRO A 269 -26.58 -41.47 -55.21
N LEU A 270 -27.23 -40.31 -55.13
CA LEU A 270 -26.54 -39.01 -55.15
C LEU A 270 -25.99 -38.67 -53.76
N SER A 271 -24.85 -37.98 -53.71
CA SER A 271 -24.32 -37.42 -52.47
C SER A 271 -25.21 -36.27 -51.98
N PRO A 272 -25.29 -36.04 -50.66
CA PRO A 272 -26.01 -34.89 -50.13
C PRO A 272 -25.26 -33.58 -50.44
N ASP A 273 -26.01 -32.52 -50.71
CA ASP A 273 -25.48 -31.17 -50.98
C ASP A 273 -25.54 -30.30 -49.71
N ASN A 274 -24.76 -29.20 -49.66
CA ASN A 274 -24.76 -28.22 -48.57
C ASN A 274 -24.59 -28.81 -47.15
N VAL A 275 -23.67 -29.76 -46.97
CA VAL A 275 -23.35 -30.29 -45.64
C VAL A 275 -22.67 -29.20 -44.81
N THR A 276 -23.36 -28.72 -43.79
CA THR A 276 -22.90 -27.66 -42.87
C THR A 276 -22.93 -28.17 -41.44
N LEU A 277 -22.02 -27.64 -40.62
CA LEU A 277 -21.92 -27.91 -39.19
C LEU A 277 -21.90 -26.57 -38.47
N SER A 278 -22.85 -26.34 -37.56
CA SER A 278 -22.97 -25.09 -36.81
C SER A 278 -23.25 -25.35 -35.34
N SER A 279 -23.03 -24.35 -34.49
CA SER A 279 -23.42 -24.40 -33.07
C SER A 279 -24.93 -24.56 -32.92
N ALA A 280 -25.35 -25.47 -32.05
CA ALA A 280 -26.76 -25.62 -31.65
C ALA A 280 -27.05 -24.79 -30.38
N GLU A 281 -28.29 -24.87 -29.86
CA GLU A 281 -28.73 -24.07 -28.70
C GLU A 281 -27.95 -24.33 -27.41
N GLU A 282 -27.38 -25.54 -27.23
CA GLU A 282 -26.57 -25.88 -26.06
C GLU A 282 -25.07 -25.70 -26.31
N GLN A 283 -24.34 -25.21 -25.31
CA GLN A 283 -22.92 -24.86 -25.38
C GLN A 283 -21.99 -26.03 -25.75
N ASN A 284 -22.45 -27.27 -25.54
CA ASN A 284 -21.74 -28.52 -25.86
C ASN A 284 -22.43 -29.29 -27.02
N SER A 285 -23.12 -28.58 -27.91
CA SER A 285 -23.87 -29.19 -29.01
C SER A 285 -23.55 -28.58 -30.38
N LEU A 286 -23.47 -29.43 -31.39
CA LEU A 286 -23.33 -29.04 -32.80
C LEU A 286 -24.45 -29.67 -33.62
N GLU A 287 -25.02 -28.90 -34.54
CA GLU A 287 -26.04 -29.37 -35.48
C GLU A 287 -25.43 -29.51 -36.88
N ALA A 288 -25.55 -30.71 -37.45
CA ALA A 288 -25.22 -30.99 -38.82
C ALA A 288 -26.49 -30.86 -39.68
N ARG A 289 -26.43 -30.08 -40.76
CA ARG A 289 -27.53 -29.89 -41.72
C ARG A 289 -27.08 -30.20 -43.13
N TRP A 290 -27.95 -30.77 -43.95
CA TRP A 290 -27.69 -31.07 -45.35
C TRP A 290 -28.95 -30.97 -46.21
N SER A 291 -28.78 -30.71 -47.51
CA SER A 291 -29.86 -30.78 -48.48
C SER A 291 -30.14 -32.22 -48.87
N VAL A 292 -31.40 -32.65 -48.80
CA VAL A 292 -31.85 -33.99 -49.21
C VAL A 292 -31.62 -34.17 -50.73
N PRO A 293 -30.72 -35.07 -51.18
CA PRO A 293 -30.46 -35.30 -52.60
C PRO A 293 -31.67 -35.93 -53.30
N GLY A 294 -31.82 -35.61 -54.59
CA GLY A 294 -32.86 -36.21 -55.44
C GLY A 294 -32.64 -37.71 -55.69
N GLY A 295 -33.72 -38.49 -55.64
CA GLY A 295 -33.69 -39.95 -55.84
C GLY A 295 -34.11 -40.72 -54.59
N GLN A 296 -34.03 -42.04 -54.66
CA GLN A 296 -34.44 -42.92 -53.58
C GLN A 296 -33.26 -43.22 -52.64
N ARG A 297 -33.55 -43.32 -51.35
CA ARG A 297 -32.58 -43.48 -50.26
C ARG A 297 -33.25 -44.16 -49.08
N ASP A 298 -32.50 -45.01 -48.38
CA ASP A 298 -33.00 -45.75 -47.22
C ASP A 298 -32.71 -44.97 -45.93
N SER A 299 -31.48 -44.45 -45.79
CA SER A 299 -31.03 -43.75 -44.58
C SER A 299 -29.83 -42.85 -44.85
N TYR A 300 -29.54 -41.96 -43.90
CA TYR A 300 -28.26 -41.27 -43.79
C TYR A 300 -27.48 -41.81 -42.60
N LEU A 301 -26.19 -42.05 -42.81
CA LEU A 301 -25.23 -42.31 -41.74
C LEU A 301 -24.38 -41.06 -41.56
N VAL A 302 -24.55 -40.37 -40.44
CA VAL A 302 -23.85 -39.15 -40.09
C VAL A 302 -22.74 -39.48 -39.10
N THR A 303 -21.49 -39.21 -39.46
CA THR A 303 -20.29 -39.49 -38.66
C THR A 303 -19.62 -38.18 -38.27
N LEU A 304 -19.46 -37.94 -36.97
CA LEU A 304 -18.74 -36.81 -36.41
C LEU A 304 -17.28 -37.20 -36.11
N TRP A 305 -16.35 -36.35 -36.51
CA TRP A 305 -14.91 -36.50 -36.31
C TRP A 305 -14.39 -35.36 -35.42
N GLU A 306 -13.54 -35.68 -34.45
CA GLU A 306 -12.90 -34.71 -33.55
C GLU A 306 -11.49 -34.38 -34.05
N GLY A 307 -11.20 -33.09 -34.29
CA GLY A 307 -9.95 -32.64 -34.87
C GLY A 307 -9.76 -33.03 -36.34
N GLU A 308 -8.54 -32.85 -36.86
CA GLU A 308 -8.15 -33.30 -38.21
C GLU A 308 -7.80 -34.79 -38.27
N ASP A 309 -7.42 -35.36 -37.11
CA ASP A 309 -7.11 -36.78 -36.97
C ASP A 309 -8.41 -37.58 -36.97
N ARG A 310 -8.63 -38.30 -38.08
CA ARG A 310 -9.83 -39.06 -38.44
C ARG A 310 -10.13 -40.21 -37.46
N ALA A 311 -10.46 -39.91 -36.22
CA ALA A 311 -11.07 -40.82 -35.26
C ALA A 311 -12.59 -40.54 -35.22
N PRO A 312 -13.44 -41.53 -35.54
CA PRO A 312 -14.88 -41.31 -35.54
C PRO A 312 -15.36 -41.23 -34.09
N THR A 313 -15.78 -40.05 -33.66
CA THR A 313 -16.24 -39.79 -32.29
C THR A 313 -17.65 -40.35 -32.10
N ARG A 314 -18.53 -40.18 -33.09
CA ARG A 314 -19.93 -40.56 -32.96
C ARG A 314 -20.59 -40.81 -34.31
N ASN A 315 -21.38 -41.88 -34.40
CA ASN A 315 -22.12 -42.26 -35.60
C ASN A 315 -23.61 -42.28 -35.27
N ILE A 316 -24.41 -41.56 -36.06
CA ILE A 316 -25.87 -41.50 -35.92
C ILE A 316 -26.48 -41.91 -37.26
N SER A 317 -27.38 -42.90 -37.23
CA SER A 317 -28.18 -43.28 -38.39
C SER A 317 -29.55 -42.62 -38.31
N VAL A 318 -29.93 -41.88 -39.34
CA VAL A 318 -31.25 -41.24 -39.44
C VAL A 318 -31.99 -41.70 -40.69
N GLY A 319 -33.32 -41.67 -40.63
CA GLY A 319 -34.18 -42.04 -41.76
C GLY A 319 -33.97 -41.13 -42.97
N GLY A 320 -34.27 -41.63 -44.17
CA GLY A 320 -34.01 -40.95 -45.45
C GLY A 320 -34.74 -39.61 -45.66
N ASP A 321 -35.69 -39.23 -44.82
CA ASP A 321 -36.40 -37.95 -44.89
C ASP A 321 -35.82 -36.86 -43.97
N ASN A 322 -34.82 -37.20 -43.14
CA ASN A 322 -34.17 -36.22 -42.27
C ASN A 322 -33.13 -35.38 -43.05
N ASP A 323 -33.07 -34.10 -42.70
CA ASP A 323 -32.16 -33.09 -43.26
C ASP A 323 -31.18 -32.54 -42.21
N HIS A 324 -31.30 -32.95 -40.95
CA HIS A 324 -30.44 -32.52 -39.85
C HIS A 324 -30.26 -33.57 -38.75
N VAL A 325 -29.16 -33.45 -37.99
CA VAL A 325 -28.87 -34.21 -36.76
C VAL A 325 -28.12 -33.31 -35.77
N THR A 326 -28.51 -33.35 -34.50
CA THR A 326 -27.81 -32.65 -33.42
C THR A 326 -26.96 -33.63 -32.60
N PHE A 327 -25.71 -33.25 -32.35
CA PHE A 327 -24.78 -33.97 -31.50
C PHE A 327 -24.69 -33.27 -30.14
N HIS A 328 -25.06 -33.95 -29.05
CA HIS A 328 -25.02 -33.42 -27.69
C HIS A 328 -23.84 -33.97 -26.88
N GLY A 329 -23.37 -33.22 -25.88
CA GLY A 329 -22.33 -33.69 -24.95
C GLY A 329 -20.95 -33.77 -25.59
N LEU A 330 -20.63 -32.83 -26.48
CA LEU A 330 -19.32 -32.69 -27.09
C LEU A 330 -18.35 -31.98 -26.12
N SER A 331 -17.04 -32.16 -26.35
CA SER A 331 -16.00 -31.46 -25.59
C SER A 331 -16.05 -29.96 -25.93
N PRO A 332 -16.11 -29.05 -24.94
CA PRO A 332 -16.14 -27.61 -25.19
C PRO A 332 -14.79 -27.11 -25.73
N GLY A 333 -14.81 -26.10 -26.60
CA GLY A 333 -13.61 -25.48 -27.18
C GLY A 333 -12.82 -26.37 -28.14
N GLN A 334 -13.48 -27.36 -28.75
CA GLN A 334 -12.86 -28.35 -29.62
C GLN A 334 -13.41 -28.26 -31.04
N GLN A 335 -12.54 -28.52 -32.02
CA GLN A 335 -12.89 -28.53 -33.43
C GLN A 335 -13.48 -29.88 -33.83
N TYR A 336 -14.60 -29.86 -34.55
CA TYR A 336 -15.27 -31.04 -35.10
C TYR A 336 -15.55 -30.87 -36.60
N SER A 337 -15.63 -31.98 -37.33
CA SER A 337 -16.11 -32.03 -38.72
C SER A 337 -17.11 -33.17 -38.91
N VAL A 338 -18.06 -33.03 -39.84
CA VAL A 338 -19.09 -34.05 -40.07
C VAL A 338 -19.03 -34.61 -41.48
N GLN A 339 -19.26 -35.92 -41.59
CA GLN A 339 -19.46 -36.63 -42.85
C GLN A 339 -20.87 -37.22 -42.88
N VAL A 340 -21.64 -36.89 -43.92
CA VAL A 340 -22.97 -37.45 -44.14
C VAL A 340 -22.89 -38.45 -45.30
N VAL A 341 -23.31 -39.68 -45.05
CA VAL A 341 -23.31 -40.78 -46.04
C VAL A 341 -24.74 -41.20 -46.36
N VAL A 342 -25.20 -40.99 -47.58
CA VAL A 342 -26.47 -41.52 -48.11
C VAL A 342 -26.31 -43.01 -48.38
N VAL A 343 -27.28 -43.81 -47.94
CA VAL A 343 -27.34 -45.25 -48.19
C VAL A 343 -28.59 -45.57 -49.02
N ALA A 344 -28.42 -46.26 -50.15
CA ALA A 344 -29.49 -46.80 -50.98
C ALA A 344 -29.14 -48.23 -51.40
N GLY A 345 -29.76 -49.23 -50.77
CA GLY A 345 -29.41 -50.63 -50.90
C GLY A 345 -27.94 -50.88 -50.54
N PRO A 346 -27.14 -51.53 -51.42
CA PRO A 346 -25.72 -51.80 -51.16
C PRO A 346 -24.79 -50.60 -51.44
N TYR A 347 -25.31 -49.49 -51.99
CA TYR A 347 -24.49 -48.38 -52.47
C TYR A 347 -24.53 -47.19 -51.52
N ARG A 348 -23.41 -46.46 -51.47
CA ARG A 348 -23.19 -45.33 -50.57
C ARG A 348 -22.59 -44.14 -51.31
N ALA A 349 -23.01 -42.94 -50.94
CA ALA A 349 -22.43 -41.69 -51.42
C ALA A 349 -22.26 -40.70 -50.25
N SER A 350 -21.13 -40.00 -50.16
CA SER A 350 -20.83 -39.17 -48.99
C SER A 350 -20.43 -37.74 -49.35
N ALA A 351 -20.73 -36.79 -48.47
CA ALA A 351 -20.20 -35.43 -48.49
C ALA A 351 -19.72 -35.03 -47.09
N GLN A 352 -18.75 -34.12 -47.03
CA GLN A 352 -18.13 -33.63 -45.79
C GLN A 352 -18.39 -32.13 -45.61
N SER A 353 -18.54 -31.70 -44.35
CA SER A 353 -18.63 -30.28 -44.00
C SER A 353 -17.26 -29.62 -43.84
N SER A 354 -17.26 -28.28 -43.81
CA SER A 354 -16.20 -27.54 -43.15
C SER A 354 -16.20 -27.81 -41.64
N ALA A 355 -15.03 -27.68 -41.00
CA ALA A 355 -14.92 -27.85 -39.57
C ALA A 355 -15.61 -26.70 -38.80
N ALA A 356 -16.19 -27.01 -37.65
CA ALA A 356 -16.83 -26.07 -36.73
C ALA A 356 -16.30 -26.27 -35.31
N TRP A 357 -16.39 -25.22 -34.49
CA TRP A 357 -15.90 -25.22 -33.11
C TRP A 357 -17.07 -25.24 -32.13
N THR A 358 -16.94 -26.00 -31.04
CA THR A 358 -17.81 -25.84 -29.86
C THR A 358 -17.37 -24.62 -29.05
N GLU A 359 -18.31 -24.00 -28.32
CA GLU A 359 -17.96 -22.88 -27.46
C GLU A 359 -17.00 -23.31 -26.33
N PRO A 360 -15.93 -22.55 -26.07
CA PRO A 360 -14.98 -22.89 -25.02
C PRO A 360 -15.56 -22.60 -23.64
N ARG A 361 -15.13 -23.39 -22.65
CA ARG A 361 -15.51 -23.17 -21.24
C ARG A 361 -14.53 -22.21 -20.58
N ALA A 362 -15.03 -21.28 -19.78
CA ALA A 362 -14.18 -20.36 -19.04
C ALA A 362 -13.27 -21.10 -18.04
N PRO A 363 -12.03 -20.63 -17.79
CA PRO A 363 -11.09 -21.30 -16.89
C PRO A 363 -11.66 -21.49 -15.48
N SER A 364 -11.34 -22.61 -14.85
CA SER A 364 -11.65 -22.88 -13.44
C SER A 364 -10.49 -22.46 -12.53
N ALA A 365 -10.78 -22.35 -11.22
CA ALA A 365 -9.79 -22.08 -10.17
C ALA A 365 -8.91 -20.83 -10.43
N VAL A 366 -9.50 -19.76 -11.00
CA VAL A 366 -8.79 -18.51 -11.23
C VAL A 366 -8.41 -17.89 -9.90
N SER A 367 -7.11 -17.62 -9.73
CA SER A 367 -6.54 -16.99 -8.55
C SER A 367 -5.64 -15.82 -8.95
N LEU A 368 -5.60 -14.80 -8.12
CA LEU A 368 -4.74 -13.64 -8.29
C LEU A 368 -4.04 -13.40 -6.96
N SER A 369 -2.71 -13.42 -6.94
CA SER A 369 -1.92 -13.28 -5.71
C SER A 369 -0.78 -12.29 -5.91
N SER A 370 -0.59 -11.39 -4.96
CA SER A 370 0.57 -10.49 -4.94
C SER A 370 1.85 -11.17 -4.44
N GLN A 371 1.76 -12.32 -3.77
CA GLN A 371 2.92 -13.03 -3.18
C GLN A 371 3.86 -12.13 -2.33
N GLY A 372 3.35 -11.05 -1.74
CA GLY A 372 4.19 -10.09 -1.00
C GLY A 372 4.83 -8.98 -1.84
N SER A 373 4.63 -8.98 -3.17
CA SER A 373 5.21 -7.99 -4.08
C SER A 373 4.36 -6.71 -4.17
N PRO A 374 4.98 -5.52 -4.05
CA PRO A 374 4.29 -4.26 -4.26
C PRO A 374 4.10 -3.92 -5.75
N HIS A 375 4.84 -4.56 -6.65
CA HIS A 375 4.86 -4.21 -8.07
C HIS A 375 4.38 -5.32 -9.00
N SER A 376 3.96 -6.46 -8.45
CA SER A 376 3.51 -7.57 -9.26
C SER A 376 2.33 -8.35 -8.70
N LEU A 377 1.59 -8.95 -9.62
CA LEU A 377 0.48 -9.88 -9.36
C LEU A 377 0.69 -11.13 -10.22
N LEU A 378 0.69 -12.28 -9.58
CA LEU A 378 0.66 -13.59 -10.23
C LEU A 378 -0.81 -14.00 -10.41
N ALA A 379 -1.24 -14.07 -11.66
CA ALA A 379 -2.49 -14.70 -12.05
C ALA A 379 -2.24 -16.19 -12.33
N SER A 380 -3.12 -17.06 -11.86
CA SER A 380 -3.08 -18.48 -12.19
C SER A 380 -4.49 -19.05 -12.36
N TRP A 381 -4.62 -20.08 -13.18
CA TRP A 381 -5.89 -20.75 -13.48
C TRP A 381 -5.62 -22.20 -13.87
N GLU A 382 -6.68 -23.01 -13.86
CA GLU A 382 -6.61 -24.39 -14.33
C GLU A 382 -6.69 -24.46 -15.86
N GLU A 383 -6.01 -25.44 -16.47
CA GLU A 383 -6.03 -25.59 -17.92
C GLU A 383 -7.45 -25.87 -18.42
N ALA A 384 -7.90 -25.06 -19.37
CA ALA A 384 -9.19 -25.21 -20.05
C ALA A 384 -9.02 -25.67 -21.49
N THR A 385 -10.07 -26.26 -22.03
CA THR A 385 -10.11 -26.78 -23.40
C THR A 385 -10.37 -25.64 -24.40
N GLY A 386 -9.38 -25.38 -25.26
CA GLY A 386 -9.36 -24.30 -26.26
C GLY A 386 -7.97 -24.13 -26.87
N GLU A 387 -7.77 -23.10 -27.68
CA GLU A 387 -6.48 -22.79 -28.34
C GLU A 387 -5.58 -21.88 -27.50
N GLY A 388 -6.16 -21.11 -26.59
CA GLY A 388 -5.42 -20.21 -25.71
C GLY A 388 -6.31 -19.37 -24.79
N TYR A 389 -5.69 -18.36 -24.19
CA TYR A 389 -6.31 -17.47 -23.21
C TYR A 389 -6.13 -16.02 -23.60
N LEU A 390 -7.18 -15.22 -23.37
CA LEU A 390 -7.15 -13.77 -23.43
C LEU A 390 -7.25 -13.22 -22.02
N LEU A 391 -6.26 -12.45 -21.62
CA LEU A 391 -6.11 -11.92 -20.28
C LEU A 391 -6.21 -10.41 -20.30
N VAL A 392 -7.01 -9.85 -19.40
CA VAL A 392 -7.17 -8.41 -19.21
C VAL A 392 -6.94 -8.10 -17.74
N LEU A 393 -5.99 -7.20 -17.46
CA LEU A 393 -5.82 -6.62 -16.13
C LEU A 393 -6.33 -5.19 -16.16
N SER A 394 -7.34 -4.88 -15.36
CA SER A 394 -7.97 -3.56 -15.28
C SER A 394 -7.76 -2.90 -13.91
N LEU A 395 -7.73 -1.57 -13.94
CA LEU A 395 -7.67 -0.68 -12.79
C LEU A 395 -8.92 0.21 -12.84
N ALA A 396 -9.80 0.11 -11.85
CA ALA A 396 -11.04 0.88 -11.78
C ALA A 396 -11.85 0.87 -13.11
N GLU A 397 -12.13 -0.34 -13.63
CA GLU A 397 -12.87 -0.58 -14.88
C GLU A 397 -12.13 -0.17 -16.17
N GLN A 398 -10.90 0.35 -16.09
CA GLN A 398 -10.08 0.64 -17.27
C GLN A 398 -9.03 -0.45 -17.51
N PRO A 399 -8.98 -1.07 -18.71
CA PRO A 399 -7.97 -2.07 -19.02
C PRO A 399 -6.58 -1.43 -19.07
N VAL A 400 -5.68 -1.91 -18.22
CA VAL A 400 -4.29 -1.44 -18.12
C VAL A 400 -3.37 -2.28 -18.99
N LYS A 401 -3.62 -3.59 -19.07
CA LYS A 401 -2.72 -4.53 -19.76
C LYS A 401 -3.48 -5.73 -20.31
N ASN A 402 -3.44 -5.90 -21.63
CA ASN A 402 -4.04 -7.03 -22.33
C ASN A 402 -2.94 -8.00 -22.78
N SER A 403 -3.18 -9.30 -22.68
CA SER A 403 -2.21 -10.32 -23.08
C SER A 403 -2.93 -11.53 -23.68
N SER A 404 -2.36 -12.08 -24.74
CA SER A 404 -2.83 -13.32 -25.38
C SER A 404 -1.80 -14.42 -25.14
N LEU A 405 -2.22 -15.53 -24.53
CA LEU A 405 -1.34 -16.65 -24.21
C LEU A 405 -1.81 -17.91 -24.95
N PRO A 406 -0.88 -18.75 -25.43
CA PRO A 406 -1.22 -20.03 -26.03
C PRO A 406 -1.71 -21.03 -24.98
N ARG A 407 -2.35 -22.11 -25.44
CA ARG A 407 -2.64 -23.28 -24.61
C ARG A 407 -1.37 -23.82 -23.94
N GLY A 408 -1.51 -24.32 -22.71
CA GLY A 408 -0.42 -24.88 -21.90
C GLY A 408 0.17 -23.92 -20.86
N VAL A 409 -0.10 -22.62 -20.98
CA VAL A 409 0.24 -21.63 -19.95
C VAL A 409 -0.92 -21.48 -18.98
N THR A 410 -0.68 -21.79 -17.70
CA THR A 410 -1.67 -21.73 -16.61
C THR A 410 -1.40 -20.64 -15.58
N SER A 411 -0.32 -19.86 -15.78
CA SER A 411 0.03 -18.75 -14.91
C SER A 411 0.73 -17.64 -15.65
N PHE A 412 0.50 -16.40 -15.25
CA PHE A 412 1.14 -15.22 -15.82
C PHE A 412 1.38 -14.14 -14.76
N THR A 413 2.58 -13.57 -14.74
CA THR A 413 2.95 -12.52 -13.78
C THR A 413 2.90 -11.15 -14.45
N TYR A 414 2.07 -10.27 -13.91
CA TYR A 414 2.05 -8.86 -14.29
C TYR A 414 3.06 -8.09 -13.47
N GLU A 415 4.11 -7.57 -14.12
CA GLU A 415 5.13 -6.71 -13.51
C GLU A 415 4.89 -5.22 -13.81
N GLY A 416 5.44 -4.35 -12.96
CA GLY A 416 5.39 -2.89 -13.11
C GLY A 416 4.07 -2.27 -12.65
N LEU A 417 3.37 -2.91 -11.72
CA LEU A 417 2.11 -2.42 -11.17
C LEU A 417 2.32 -1.37 -10.07
N HIS A 418 1.27 -0.59 -9.81
CA HIS A 418 1.28 0.42 -8.75
C HIS A 418 1.08 -0.28 -7.38
N PRO A 419 1.89 0.04 -6.36
CA PRO A 419 1.74 -0.52 -5.02
C PRO A 419 0.41 -0.18 -4.35
N GLY A 420 -0.03 -1.07 -3.46
CA GLY A 420 -1.23 -0.91 -2.65
C GLY A 420 -2.51 -0.64 -3.43
N THR A 421 -2.61 -1.12 -4.67
CA THR A 421 -3.69 -0.80 -5.60
C THR A 421 -4.51 -2.04 -5.91
N LEU A 422 -5.84 -1.90 -5.97
CA LEU A 422 -6.76 -2.99 -6.32
C LEU A 422 -6.84 -3.15 -7.83
N TYR A 423 -6.44 -4.31 -8.33
CA TYR A 423 -6.56 -4.68 -9.73
C TYR A 423 -7.63 -5.76 -9.90
N THR A 424 -8.35 -5.70 -11.01
CA THR A 424 -9.28 -6.74 -11.45
C THR A 424 -8.66 -7.48 -12.62
N PHE A 425 -8.57 -8.80 -12.49
CA PHE A 425 -8.06 -9.72 -13.49
C PHE A 425 -9.20 -10.47 -14.14
N GLU A 426 -9.23 -10.47 -15.46
CA GLU A 426 -10.19 -11.21 -16.28
C GLU A 426 -9.45 -12.17 -17.20
N VAL A 427 -9.94 -13.42 -17.24
CA VAL A 427 -9.42 -14.43 -18.16
C VAL A 427 -10.57 -15.11 -18.92
N SER A 428 -10.42 -15.16 -20.23
CA SER A 428 -11.30 -15.86 -21.17
C SER A 428 -10.51 -16.89 -21.95
N THR A 429 -11.16 -18.00 -22.29
CA THR A 429 -10.65 -19.03 -23.20
C THR A 429 -11.09 -18.75 -24.62
N VAL A 430 -10.18 -18.96 -25.57
CA VAL A 430 -10.42 -18.73 -27.00
C VAL A 430 -10.34 -20.07 -27.73
N ALA A 431 -11.30 -20.34 -28.61
CA ALA A 431 -11.29 -21.50 -29.50
C ALA A 431 -11.89 -21.09 -30.87
N GLY A 432 -11.03 -20.95 -31.89
CA GLY A 432 -11.45 -20.40 -33.18
C GLY A 432 -12.06 -18.99 -33.03
N PRO A 433 -13.28 -18.74 -33.56
CA PRO A 433 -13.94 -17.43 -33.45
C PRO A 433 -14.65 -17.19 -32.10
N TYR A 434 -14.70 -18.19 -31.21
CA TYR A 434 -15.48 -18.11 -29.98
C TYR A 434 -14.61 -17.75 -28.78
N THR A 435 -15.13 -16.86 -27.95
CA THR A 435 -14.57 -16.48 -26.65
C THR A 435 -15.55 -16.84 -25.55
N SER A 436 -15.06 -17.49 -24.50
CA SER A 436 -15.89 -17.79 -23.33
C SER A 436 -16.17 -16.54 -22.50
N SER A 437 -17.22 -16.62 -21.67
CA SER A 437 -17.50 -15.60 -20.66
C SER A 437 -16.29 -15.39 -19.74
N PRO A 438 -15.84 -14.14 -19.53
CA PRO A 438 -14.67 -13.86 -18.71
C PRO A 438 -14.88 -14.30 -17.26
N ARG A 439 -13.81 -14.80 -16.63
CA ARG A 439 -13.75 -15.02 -15.19
C ARG A 439 -13.00 -13.88 -14.53
N CYS A 440 -13.70 -13.15 -13.66
CA CYS A 440 -13.17 -11.96 -13.00
C CYS A 440 -12.80 -12.28 -11.54
N ILE A 441 -11.62 -11.84 -11.11
CA ILE A 441 -11.19 -11.84 -9.71
C ILE A 441 -10.41 -10.56 -9.43
N SER A 442 -10.54 -9.99 -8.23
CA SER A 442 -9.80 -8.80 -7.85
C SER A 442 -8.87 -9.07 -6.68
N ASN A 443 -7.68 -8.47 -6.70
CA ASN A 443 -6.77 -8.51 -5.56
C ASN A 443 -5.86 -7.27 -5.53
N TRP A 444 -5.34 -6.97 -4.34
CA TRP A 444 -4.48 -5.84 -4.06
C TRP A 444 -3.00 -6.20 -4.28
N THR A 445 -2.23 -5.27 -4.86
CA THR A 445 -0.75 -5.29 -4.74
C THR A 445 -0.33 -4.95 -3.31
N TYR A 446 0.84 -5.42 -2.86
CA TYR A 446 1.31 -5.13 -1.51
C TYR A 446 1.57 -3.63 -1.32
N PRO A 447 1.17 -3.01 -0.20
CA PRO A 447 1.42 -1.60 0.05
C PRO A 447 2.88 -1.35 0.45
N LEU A 448 3.43 -0.22 0.02
CA LEU A 448 4.73 0.26 0.49
C LEU A 448 4.60 0.98 1.85
N PRO A 449 5.62 0.91 2.73
CA PRO A 449 5.63 1.64 3.98
C PRO A 449 5.60 3.15 3.75
N PRO A 450 5.04 3.95 4.69
CA PRO A 450 5.03 5.40 4.56
C PRO A 450 6.45 5.96 4.42
N GLU A 451 6.60 6.93 3.51
CA GLU A 451 7.87 7.63 3.28
C GLU A 451 8.02 8.82 4.21
N GLN A 452 9.26 9.09 4.61
CA GLN A 452 9.61 10.26 5.43
C GLN A 452 8.74 10.40 6.69
N LEU A 453 8.44 9.27 7.35
CA LEU A 453 7.78 9.31 8.65
C LEU A 453 8.66 10.09 9.61
N THR A 454 8.13 11.20 10.10
CA THR A 454 8.77 12.08 11.07
C THR A 454 7.84 12.28 12.24
N LEU A 455 8.46 12.45 13.41
CA LEU A 455 7.78 12.78 14.65
C LEU A 455 8.36 14.12 15.11
N SER A 456 7.50 15.06 15.49
CA SER A 456 7.92 16.39 15.93
C SER A 456 7.01 16.92 17.03
N ASN A 457 7.57 17.52 18.07
CA ASN A 457 6.74 18.13 19.14
C ASN A 457 6.23 19.54 18.82
N GLY A 458 6.83 20.25 17.86
CA GLY A 458 6.42 21.63 17.52
C GLY A 458 6.49 22.63 18.69
N GLY A 459 7.24 22.33 19.76
CA GLY A 459 7.26 23.10 21.01
C GLY A 459 6.17 22.73 22.03
N HIS A 460 5.33 21.74 21.74
CA HIS A 460 4.29 21.27 22.64
C HIS A 460 4.80 20.27 23.67
N THR A 461 4.34 20.42 24.91
CA THR A 461 4.82 19.61 26.04
C THR A 461 4.09 18.29 26.20
N THR A 462 2.86 18.18 25.71
CA THR A 462 2.01 16.98 25.89
C THR A 462 1.52 16.38 24.58
N SER A 463 2.13 16.78 23.46
CA SER A 463 1.73 16.27 22.15
C SER A 463 2.89 16.11 21.18
N LEU A 464 2.76 15.13 20.28
CA LEU A 464 3.66 14.89 19.17
C LEU A 464 2.87 14.84 17.87
N GLN A 465 3.33 15.57 16.86
CA GLN A 465 2.79 15.52 15.51
C GLN A 465 3.63 14.57 14.67
N ALA A 466 2.98 13.50 14.21
CA ALA A 466 3.54 12.61 13.21
C ALA A 466 3.18 13.11 11.82
N SER A 467 4.12 13.09 10.88
CA SER A 467 3.87 13.42 9.48
C SER A 467 4.62 12.48 8.54
N TRP A 468 4.01 12.16 7.40
CA TRP A 468 4.56 11.25 6.40
C TRP A 468 4.07 11.63 5.01
N ARG A 469 4.78 11.15 3.98
CA ARG A 469 4.37 11.27 2.58
C ARG A 469 3.65 10.00 2.14
N ALA A 470 2.49 10.16 1.52
CA ALA A 470 1.79 9.07 0.86
C ALA A 470 2.55 8.64 -0.41
N VAL A 471 2.85 7.34 -0.51
CA VAL A 471 3.67 6.75 -1.59
C VAL A 471 2.80 6.22 -2.74
N SER A 472 1.55 5.87 -2.45
CA SER A 472 0.61 5.23 -3.39
C SER A 472 -0.80 5.74 -3.16
N SER A 473 -1.50 6.05 -4.26
CA SER A 473 -2.90 6.50 -4.25
C SER A 473 -3.90 5.38 -3.99
N GLY A 474 -3.47 4.11 -4.02
CA GLY A 474 -4.34 2.95 -3.83
C GLY A 474 -4.59 2.56 -2.36
N ASN A 475 -3.78 3.03 -1.41
CA ASN A 475 -3.85 2.51 -0.05
C ASN A 475 -5.19 2.83 0.64
N THR A 476 -5.68 1.91 1.45
CA THR A 476 -6.92 2.05 2.24
C THR A 476 -6.75 2.87 3.52
N GLY A 477 -5.51 3.08 3.98
CA GLY A 477 -5.21 3.88 5.16
C GLY A 477 -3.87 3.55 5.80
N TYR A 478 -3.65 4.07 7.00
CA TYR A 478 -2.45 3.81 7.80
C TYR A 478 -2.82 3.36 9.21
N THR A 479 -2.08 2.40 9.73
CA THR A 479 -2.20 1.94 11.10
C THR A 479 -0.84 1.95 11.76
N GLY A 480 -0.79 2.34 13.02
CA GLY A 480 0.43 2.33 13.79
C GLY A 480 0.21 2.26 15.28
N THR A 481 1.32 2.11 15.98
CA THR A 481 1.34 2.00 17.42
C THR A 481 2.39 2.95 17.96
N LEU A 482 1.99 3.75 18.94
CA LEU A 482 2.87 4.63 19.69
C LEU A 482 3.39 3.87 20.91
N TRP A 483 4.70 3.79 21.00
CA TRP A 483 5.43 3.13 22.07
C TRP A 483 6.16 4.15 22.92
N GLU A 484 6.24 3.90 24.22
CA GLU A 484 7.19 4.57 25.10
C GLU A 484 8.57 3.92 24.86
N THR A 485 9.56 4.71 24.44
CA THR A 485 10.78 4.16 23.84
C THR A 485 11.64 3.34 24.81
N LYS A 486 11.65 3.69 26.11
CA LYS A 486 12.56 3.07 27.09
C LYS A 486 11.99 1.79 27.70
N SER A 487 10.72 1.82 28.09
CA SER A 487 9.96 0.72 28.67
C SER A 487 9.39 -0.23 27.62
N GLN A 488 9.29 0.20 26.36
CA GLN A 488 8.60 -0.52 25.28
C GLN A 488 7.13 -0.78 25.60
N GLU A 489 6.51 0.05 26.44
CA GLU A 489 5.09 -0.04 26.74
C GLU A 489 4.26 0.57 25.61
N GLN A 490 3.17 -0.12 25.25
CA GLN A 490 2.22 0.39 24.26
C GLN A 490 1.40 1.53 24.87
N VAL A 491 1.51 2.72 24.29
CA VAL A 491 0.80 3.92 24.77
C VAL A 491 -0.55 4.07 24.07
N ARG A 492 -0.56 3.96 22.73
CA ARG A 492 -1.78 4.21 21.93
C ARG A 492 -1.68 3.58 20.55
N ASN A 493 -2.79 3.07 20.03
CA ASN A 493 -2.92 2.69 18.63
C ASN A 493 -3.49 3.84 17.79
N VAL A 494 -3.00 3.96 16.57
CA VAL A 494 -3.32 5.01 15.60
C VAL A 494 -3.88 4.33 14.37
N THR A 495 -5.06 4.75 13.93
CA THR A 495 -5.68 4.30 12.68
C THR A 495 -6.24 5.51 11.98
N VAL A 496 -5.75 5.79 10.78
CA VAL A 496 -6.14 6.96 9.98
C VAL A 496 -6.43 6.53 8.54
N GLY A 497 -7.31 7.29 7.87
CA GLY A 497 -7.67 7.05 6.48
C GLY A 497 -6.53 7.33 5.50
N SER A 498 -6.73 6.97 4.23
CA SER A 498 -5.78 7.20 3.13
C SER A 498 -5.42 8.67 2.91
N ASP A 499 -6.36 9.57 3.20
CA ASP A 499 -6.24 11.00 2.91
C ASP A 499 -5.36 11.74 3.94
N TRP A 500 -5.01 11.07 5.04
CA TRP A 500 -4.24 11.65 6.12
C TRP A 500 -2.74 11.53 5.86
N THR A 501 -2.03 12.66 5.97
CA THR A 501 -0.57 12.75 5.85
C THR A 501 0.11 13.18 7.15
N ASN A 502 -0.67 13.50 8.18
CA ASN A 502 -0.19 13.81 9.51
C ASN A 502 -1.22 13.40 10.57
N VAL A 503 -0.80 13.21 11.81
CA VAL A 503 -1.71 13.01 12.95
C VAL A 503 -1.07 13.57 14.21
N THR A 504 -1.87 14.21 15.06
CA THR A 504 -1.44 14.70 16.37
C THR A 504 -1.77 13.71 17.47
N LEU A 505 -0.77 13.38 18.27
CA LEU A 505 -0.84 12.45 19.40
C LEU A 505 -0.83 13.28 20.68
N GLU A 506 -1.98 13.39 21.34
CA GLU A 506 -2.16 14.21 22.54
C GLU A 506 -2.10 13.40 23.84
N SER A 507 -2.09 14.10 24.98
CA SER A 507 -2.08 13.55 26.34
C SER A 507 -0.83 12.74 26.67
N LEU A 508 0.32 13.16 26.14
CA LEU A 508 1.62 12.56 26.40
C LEU A 508 2.32 13.21 27.61
N VAL A 509 3.21 12.46 28.25
CA VAL A 509 4.05 12.95 29.35
C VAL A 509 5.16 13.86 28.82
N PRO A 510 5.36 15.09 29.37
CA PRO A 510 6.41 16.00 28.94
C PRO A 510 7.83 15.47 29.13
N GLY A 511 8.73 15.82 28.21
CA GLY A 511 10.14 15.40 28.20
C GLY A 511 10.36 13.91 27.92
N ARG A 512 9.29 13.13 27.73
CA ARG A 512 9.39 11.69 27.47
C ARG A 512 9.62 11.40 25.98
N GLN A 513 10.40 10.36 25.70
CA GLN A 513 10.70 9.86 24.37
C GLN A 513 9.66 8.84 23.92
N TYR A 514 9.13 9.00 22.71
CA TYR A 514 8.18 8.08 22.11
C TYR A 514 8.64 7.63 20.72
N THR A 515 8.34 6.38 20.39
CA THR A 515 8.59 5.79 19.07
C THR A 515 7.25 5.43 18.44
N LEU A 516 6.94 6.04 17.30
CA LEU A 516 5.77 5.72 16.51
C LEU A 516 6.16 4.74 15.40
N GLU A 517 5.50 3.59 15.36
CA GLU A 517 5.63 2.62 14.28
C GLU A 517 4.36 2.64 13.42
N MET A 518 4.50 3.02 12.15
CA MET A 518 3.38 3.11 11.20
C MET A 518 3.57 2.17 10.02
N ALA A 519 2.50 1.51 9.63
CA ALA A 519 2.38 0.71 8.43
C ALA A 519 1.23 1.24 7.56
N ALA A 520 1.37 1.08 6.26
CA ALA A 520 0.29 1.36 5.33
C ALA A 520 -0.54 0.10 5.08
N MET A 521 -1.83 0.29 4.81
CA MET A 521 -2.82 -0.75 4.60
C MET A 521 -3.36 -0.68 3.18
N ALA A 522 -3.46 -1.82 2.49
CA ALA A 522 -4.17 -1.96 1.22
C ALA A 522 -5.05 -3.21 1.29
N GLY A 523 -6.32 -3.01 1.64
CA GLY A 523 -7.23 -4.11 1.95
C GLY A 523 -6.73 -4.92 3.15
N PRO A 524 -6.56 -6.25 3.03
CA PRO A 524 -6.05 -7.09 4.12
C PRO A 524 -4.52 -7.03 4.29
N TYR A 525 -3.79 -6.43 3.35
CA TYR A 525 -2.32 -6.43 3.38
C TYR A 525 -1.77 -5.26 4.18
N ARG A 526 -0.75 -5.57 4.99
CA ARG A 526 -0.04 -4.62 5.84
C ARG A 526 1.42 -4.51 5.37
N SER A 527 1.88 -3.28 5.14
CA SER A 527 3.29 -3.04 4.80
C SER A 527 4.21 -3.36 5.98
N PRO A 528 5.53 -3.49 5.76
CA PRO A 528 6.51 -3.36 6.83
C PRO A 528 6.31 -2.04 7.61
N VAL A 529 6.65 -2.03 8.89
CA VAL A 529 6.55 -0.82 9.71
C VAL A 529 7.70 0.14 9.41
N ARG A 530 7.39 1.43 9.38
CA ARG A 530 8.35 2.53 9.45
C ARG A 530 8.29 3.11 10.85
N SER A 531 9.43 3.34 11.48
CA SER A 531 9.50 3.96 12.80
C SER A 531 10.03 5.39 12.73
N ALA A 532 9.51 6.26 13.59
CA ALA A 532 10.04 7.59 13.87
C ALA A 532 10.04 7.80 15.38
N THR A 533 11.08 8.44 15.91
CA THR A 533 11.26 8.64 17.34
C THR A 533 11.55 10.10 17.63
N ASP A 534 10.86 10.65 18.62
CA ASP A 534 11.14 12.00 19.12
C ASP A 534 10.69 12.15 20.58
N TRP A 535 11.13 13.23 21.23
CA TRP A 535 10.75 13.60 22.58
C TRP A 535 9.62 14.63 22.56
N THR A 536 8.69 14.52 23.49
CA THR A 536 7.80 15.64 23.84
C THR A 536 8.62 16.79 24.41
N TYR A 537 8.18 18.03 24.21
CA TYR A 537 8.91 19.18 24.71
C TYR A 537 8.92 19.19 26.25
N PRO A 538 10.05 19.44 26.94
CA PRO A 538 10.06 19.45 28.39
C PRO A 538 9.33 20.68 28.94
N LEU A 539 8.58 20.49 30.02
CA LEU A 539 7.88 21.59 30.69
C LEU A 539 8.85 22.40 31.55
N ALA A 540 8.84 23.73 31.41
CA ALA A 540 9.71 24.61 32.20
C ALA A 540 9.46 24.41 33.71
N PRO A 541 10.52 24.40 34.55
CA PRO A 541 10.35 24.23 35.99
C PRO A 541 9.59 25.41 36.59
N SER A 542 8.59 25.11 37.42
CA SER A 542 7.80 26.09 38.16
C SER A 542 8.41 26.36 39.55
N GLY A 543 7.91 27.39 40.23
CA GLY A 543 8.32 27.69 41.61
C GLY A 543 9.79 28.10 41.75
N VAL A 544 10.44 28.51 40.65
CA VAL A 544 11.85 28.91 40.69
C VAL A 544 12.02 30.13 41.57
N THR A 545 12.72 29.94 42.68
CA THR A 545 13.01 30.99 43.67
C THR A 545 14.49 31.03 43.96
N LEU A 546 14.98 32.22 44.26
CA LEU A 546 16.35 32.48 44.68
C LEU A 546 16.26 33.19 46.01
N THR A 547 16.95 32.68 47.03
CA THR A 547 16.85 33.18 48.40
C THR A 547 18.23 33.34 49.01
N ASN A 548 18.34 34.26 49.97
CA ASN A 548 19.55 34.47 50.74
C ASN A 548 19.33 34.22 52.23
N THR A 549 20.10 33.29 52.81
CA THR A 549 20.08 32.95 54.23
C THR A 549 21.06 33.82 55.06
N ARG A 550 21.02 35.15 54.85
CA ARG A 550 21.93 36.14 55.47
C ARG A 550 23.42 35.89 55.19
N ARG A 551 23.76 35.34 54.02
CA ARG A 551 25.13 35.06 53.60
C ARG A 551 25.60 36.10 52.57
N PRO A 552 26.76 36.75 52.79
CA PRO A 552 27.27 37.75 51.85
C PRO A 552 27.81 37.13 50.54
N MET A 553 28.20 35.85 50.55
CA MET A 553 28.84 35.19 49.40
C MET A 553 28.06 33.98 48.87
N GLY A 554 26.77 33.85 49.20
CA GLY A 554 26.00 32.70 48.74
C GLY A 554 24.51 32.96 48.60
N LEU A 555 23.91 32.22 47.67
CA LEU A 555 22.47 32.23 47.36
C LEU A 555 21.99 30.80 47.15
N SER A 556 20.81 30.48 47.67
CA SER A 556 20.18 29.17 47.51
C SER A 556 19.00 29.26 46.55
N ALA A 557 19.06 28.44 45.51
CA ALA A 557 18.04 28.29 44.50
C ALA A 557 17.15 27.09 44.84
N PHE A 558 15.85 27.24 44.60
CA PHE A 558 14.83 26.20 44.78
C PHE A 558 13.88 26.22 43.59
N TRP A 559 13.36 25.05 43.22
CA TRP A 559 12.33 24.91 42.19
C TRP A 559 11.46 23.69 42.46
N ASP A 560 10.27 23.67 41.89
CA ASP A 560 9.34 22.55 42.07
C ASP A 560 9.82 21.31 41.30
N LYS A 561 9.30 20.15 41.70
CA LYS A 561 9.46 18.92 40.92
C LYS A 561 8.84 19.11 39.53
N ALA A 562 9.62 18.85 38.48
CA ALA A 562 9.14 18.94 37.11
C ALA A 562 8.01 17.92 36.84
N ALA A 563 6.97 18.36 36.14
CA ALA A 563 5.89 17.50 35.67
C ALA A 563 6.31 16.84 34.34
N GLY A 564 6.97 15.69 34.44
CA GLY A 564 7.45 14.92 33.28
C GLY A 564 8.79 14.25 33.53
N ASP A 565 9.37 13.73 32.46
CA ASP A 565 10.70 13.14 32.47
C ASP A 565 11.74 14.23 32.26
N VAL A 566 12.78 14.20 33.07
CA VAL A 566 13.89 15.14 33.03
C VAL A 566 15.18 14.35 33.00
N ASP A 567 16.11 14.77 32.14
CA ASP A 567 17.46 14.22 32.14
C ASP A 567 18.36 15.03 33.07
N GLN A 568 18.30 16.37 32.99
CA GLN A 568 19.14 17.26 33.80
C GLN A 568 18.56 18.67 33.91
N PHE A 569 18.89 19.39 34.98
CA PHE A 569 18.66 20.83 35.08
C PHE A 569 19.97 21.60 34.88
N HIS A 570 19.94 22.62 34.04
CA HIS A 570 21.03 23.57 33.82
C HIS A 570 20.69 24.91 34.46
N LEU A 571 21.47 25.30 35.46
CA LEU A 571 21.29 26.55 36.19
C LEU A 571 22.30 27.57 35.68
N GLN A 572 21.80 28.74 35.28
CA GLN A 572 22.59 29.88 34.86
C GLN A 572 22.36 31.02 35.83
N LEU A 573 23.36 31.32 36.64
CA LEU A 573 23.36 32.45 37.56
C LEU A 573 24.29 33.53 37.01
N TYR A 574 23.77 34.73 36.78
CA TYR A 574 24.58 35.84 36.28
C TYR A 574 24.20 37.15 36.97
N SER A 575 25.08 38.15 36.87
CA SER A 575 24.85 39.49 37.39
C SER A 575 24.99 40.49 36.24
N LYS A 576 24.21 41.58 36.27
CA LYS A 576 24.36 42.66 35.28
C LYS A 576 25.61 43.51 35.52
N SER A 577 26.12 43.52 36.75
CA SER A 577 27.27 44.35 37.13
C SER A 577 28.60 43.60 37.09
N HIS A 578 28.58 42.28 36.91
CA HIS A 578 29.76 41.43 36.82
C HIS A 578 29.60 40.45 35.66
N ALA A 579 30.62 40.33 34.82
CA ALA A 579 30.61 39.39 33.68
C ALA A 579 30.66 37.91 34.10
N ALA A 580 30.88 37.61 35.39
CA ALA A 580 30.98 36.24 35.89
C ALA A 580 29.61 35.56 35.92
N GLN A 581 29.35 34.74 34.91
CA GLN A 581 28.22 33.81 34.85
C GLN A 581 28.64 32.46 35.45
N ARG A 582 27.88 31.98 36.44
CA ARG A 582 28.01 30.64 37.01
C ARG A 582 27.01 29.72 36.35
N ASN A 583 27.52 28.78 35.56
CA ASN A 583 26.73 27.72 34.95
C ASN A 583 27.03 26.42 35.68
N THR A 584 25.99 25.74 36.15
CA THR A 584 26.11 24.42 36.77
C THR A 584 24.98 23.53 36.26
N SER A 585 25.18 22.23 36.33
CA SER A 585 24.17 21.27 35.94
C SER A 585 23.99 20.22 37.02
N VAL A 586 22.75 19.92 37.33
CA VAL A 586 22.36 19.03 38.44
C VAL A 586 21.44 17.94 37.92
N GLY A 587 21.51 16.77 38.56
CA GLY A 587 20.72 15.61 38.15
C GLY A 587 19.20 15.85 38.21
N PRO A 588 18.42 14.91 37.65
CA PRO A 588 16.98 15.10 37.43
C PRO A 588 16.14 15.06 38.71
N ASN A 589 16.68 14.51 39.81
CA ASN A 589 16.01 14.43 41.11
C ASN A 589 16.38 15.60 42.05
N THR A 590 17.24 16.52 41.60
CA THR A 590 17.68 17.66 42.40
C THR A 590 16.71 18.82 42.23
N HIS A 591 16.26 19.40 43.34
CA HIS A 591 15.29 20.52 43.38
C HIS A 591 15.81 21.74 44.17
N ASN A 592 17.07 21.68 44.61
CA ASN A 592 17.74 22.78 45.27
C ASN A 592 19.22 22.85 44.89
N PHE A 593 19.80 24.04 44.92
CA PHE A 593 21.23 24.22 44.71
C PHE A 593 21.72 25.49 45.39
N THR A 594 22.89 25.44 46.05
CA THR A 594 23.47 26.61 46.70
C THR A 594 24.72 27.07 45.96
N PHE A 595 24.66 28.30 45.44
CA PHE A 595 25.81 28.97 44.85
C PHE A 595 26.66 29.61 45.95
N LEU A 596 27.97 29.34 45.92
CA LEU A 596 28.95 29.87 46.86
C LEU A 596 30.02 30.68 46.12
N GLY A 597 30.75 31.52 46.86
CA GLY A 597 31.81 32.36 46.31
C GLY A 597 31.27 33.46 45.39
N LEU A 598 30.08 33.97 45.68
CA LEU A 598 29.48 35.10 44.98
C LEU A 598 30.01 36.43 45.53
N SER A 599 29.94 37.48 44.71
CA SER A 599 30.30 38.84 45.13
C SER A 599 29.25 39.39 46.11
N PRO A 600 29.65 39.94 47.26
CA PRO A 600 28.75 40.60 48.21
C PRO A 600 27.99 41.79 47.62
N GLY A 601 26.79 42.07 48.17
CA GLY A 601 25.91 43.18 47.81
C GLY A 601 25.59 43.35 46.32
N THR A 602 25.57 42.23 45.59
CA THR A 602 25.35 42.16 44.15
C THR A 602 24.02 41.49 43.86
N GLN A 603 23.24 42.05 42.92
CA GLN A 603 22.04 41.41 42.41
C GLN A 603 22.41 40.31 41.40
N TYR A 604 21.85 39.12 41.61
CA TYR A 604 21.96 38.00 40.68
C TYR A 604 20.60 37.63 40.08
N PHE A 605 20.66 37.07 38.88
CA PHE A 605 19.53 36.56 38.10
C PHE A 605 19.79 35.09 37.84
N LEU A 606 18.88 34.23 38.28
CA LEU A 606 18.90 32.79 38.08
C LEU A 606 17.93 32.42 36.97
N LYS A 607 18.41 31.65 36.00
CA LYS A 607 17.60 30.95 35.01
C LYS A 607 17.81 29.45 35.17
N VAL A 608 16.74 28.70 35.44
CA VAL A 608 16.78 27.24 35.49
C VAL A 608 16.22 26.70 34.19
N THR A 609 17.02 25.90 33.49
CA THR A 609 16.64 25.28 32.22
C THR A 609 16.56 23.78 32.41
N VAL A 610 15.41 23.19 32.12
CA VAL A 610 15.25 21.74 32.10
C VAL A 610 15.70 21.19 30.74
N LEU A 611 16.32 20.02 30.76
CA LEU A 611 16.79 19.29 29.58
C LEU A 611 16.11 17.92 29.52
N ALA A 612 15.58 17.58 28.36
CA ALA A 612 15.08 16.25 28.02
C ALA A 612 15.41 15.96 26.55
N GLY A 613 16.33 15.02 26.33
CA GLY A 613 16.91 14.78 25.01
C GLY A 613 17.54 16.05 24.40
N PRO A 614 17.23 16.39 23.14
CA PRO A 614 17.76 17.59 22.48
C PRO A 614 17.02 18.87 22.86
N TYR A 615 15.90 18.78 23.60
CA TYR A 615 15.04 19.91 23.90
C TYR A 615 15.36 20.54 25.25
N ARG A 616 15.17 21.86 25.31
CA ARG A 616 15.44 22.67 26.50
C ARG A 616 14.33 23.67 26.72
N SER A 617 13.86 23.78 27.96
CA SER A 617 12.83 24.73 28.34
C SER A 617 13.28 25.49 29.58
N SER A 618 13.12 26.81 29.57
CA SER A 618 13.68 27.68 30.60
C SER A 618 12.59 28.32 31.44
N SER A 619 12.84 28.40 32.74
CA SER A 619 12.02 29.16 33.68
C SER A 619 12.11 30.67 33.43
N HIS A 620 11.20 31.40 34.06
CA HIS A 620 11.39 32.82 34.32
C HIS A 620 12.62 33.07 35.21
N PHE A 621 13.14 34.29 35.18
CA PHE A 621 14.27 34.68 36.00
C PHE A 621 13.82 34.89 37.45
N ALA A 622 14.43 34.16 38.39
CA ALA A 622 14.39 34.51 39.79
C ALA A 622 15.54 35.47 40.11
N THR A 623 15.32 36.47 40.96
CA THR A 623 16.35 37.45 41.32
C THR A 623 16.40 37.65 42.83
N GLU A 624 17.62 37.80 43.33
CA GLU A 624 17.89 38.08 44.74
C GLU A 624 19.24 38.80 44.86
N TRP A 625 19.40 39.54 45.96
CA TRP A 625 20.63 40.24 46.31
C TRP A 625 21.48 39.42 47.29
N THR A 626 22.79 39.41 47.10
CA THR A 626 23.71 38.98 48.17
C THR A 626 23.75 40.03 49.29
N TYR A 627 23.95 39.60 50.54
CA TYR A 627 24.14 40.56 51.63
C TYR A 627 25.43 41.37 51.40
N PRO A 628 25.45 42.68 51.67
CA PRO A 628 26.69 43.44 51.66
C PRO A 628 27.60 43.01 52.81
N LEU A 629 28.89 43.29 52.71
CA LEU A 629 29.80 43.08 53.83
C LEU A 629 29.63 44.18 54.88
N SER A 630 29.75 43.79 56.15
CA SER A 630 29.88 44.75 57.25
C SER A 630 31.15 45.57 57.05
N LEU A 631 31.07 46.88 57.24
CA LEU A 631 32.25 47.73 57.22
C LEU A 631 33.12 47.43 58.45
N ALA A 632 34.43 47.45 58.22
CA ALA A 632 35.43 47.21 59.25
C ALA A 632 36.20 48.51 59.53
N ASN A 633 36.84 48.55 60.70
CA ASN A 633 37.72 49.65 61.11
C ASN A 633 37.03 51.03 61.12
N VAL A 634 35.77 51.07 61.59
CA VAL A 634 35.08 52.35 61.84
C VAL A 634 35.78 53.07 62.98
N SER A 635 36.34 54.24 62.69
CA SER A 635 37.01 55.09 63.66
C SER A 635 36.29 56.43 63.77
N VAL A 636 36.20 56.96 64.98
CA VAL A 636 35.57 58.25 65.27
C VAL A 636 36.55 59.07 66.07
N GLN A 637 36.88 60.26 65.56
CA GLN A 637 37.79 61.20 66.18
C GLN A 637 37.10 62.57 66.29
N PRO A 638 37.50 63.44 67.24
CA PRO A 638 37.03 64.82 67.24
C PRO A 638 37.44 65.52 65.94
N GLY A 639 36.55 66.35 65.41
CA GLY A 639 36.83 67.16 64.23
C GLY A 639 37.77 68.34 64.54
N ARG A 640 37.90 69.25 63.58
CA ARG A 640 38.75 70.46 63.75
C ARG A 640 38.11 71.43 64.74
N GLU A 641 36.78 71.50 64.75
CA GLU A 641 36.01 72.35 65.65
C GLU A 641 35.38 71.55 66.82
N PRO A 642 35.12 72.17 67.99
CA PRO A 642 34.50 71.52 69.15
C PRO A 642 33.09 70.95 68.92
N ARG A 643 32.45 71.27 67.79
CA ARG A 643 31.10 70.81 67.40
C ARG A 643 31.12 69.77 66.28
N GLU A 644 32.28 69.17 66.03
CA GLU A 644 32.50 68.26 64.91
C GLU A 644 33.02 66.90 65.37
N LEU A 645 32.59 65.86 64.67
CA LEU A 645 33.20 64.52 64.73
C LEU A 645 33.63 64.11 63.33
N HIS A 646 34.87 63.66 63.21
CA HIS A 646 35.39 63.02 62.02
C HIS A 646 35.18 61.51 62.12
N VAL A 647 34.41 60.94 61.19
CA VAL A 647 34.14 59.51 61.10
C VAL A 647 34.84 58.97 59.86
N SER A 648 35.60 57.87 60.00
CA SER A 648 36.23 57.20 58.87
C SER A 648 36.11 55.69 58.96
N TRP A 649 36.12 55.00 57.81
CA TRP A 649 35.98 53.55 57.72
C TRP A 649 36.71 52.99 56.50
N VAL A 650 36.92 51.67 56.49
CA VAL A 650 37.48 50.97 55.33
C VAL A 650 36.32 50.37 54.53
N GLU A 651 36.28 50.67 53.23
CA GLU A 651 35.28 50.09 52.32
C GLU A 651 35.53 48.59 52.16
N SER A 652 34.58 47.75 52.61
CA SER A 652 34.71 46.29 52.59
C SER A 652 34.03 45.62 51.39
N GLY A 653 33.61 46.39 50.38
CA GLY A 653 33.06 45.84 49.13
C GLY A 653 31.59 45.39 49.22
N GLY A 654 30.83 45.68 48.16
CA GLY A 654 29.46 45.18 47.94
C GLY A 654 28.31 46.11 48.38
N GLY A 655 28.49 47.02 49.35
CA GLY A 655 27.47 48.03 49.65
C GLY A 655 27.31 49.02 48.48
N ARG A 656 26.08 49.36 48.09
CA ARG A 656 25.83 50.44 47.11
C ARG A 656 25.65 51.78 47.79
N ASP A 657 24.98 51.78 48.94
CA ASP A 657 24.72 52.97 49.74
C ASP A 657 25.05 52.68 51.21
N HIS A 658 25.62 53.68 51.88
CA HIS A 658 25.89 53.63 53.32
C HIS A 658 25.04 54.66 54.03
N LEU A 659 24.49 54.30 55.18
CA LEU A 659 23.77 55.21 56.06
C LEU A 659 24.53 55.33 57.38
N VAL A 660 25.11 56.50 57.65
CA VAL A 660 25.77 56.79 58.92
C VAL A 660 24.69 57.23 59.91
N GLN A 661 24.44 56.39 60.90
CA GLN A 661 23.50 56.65 61.99
C GLN A 661 24.25 57.18 63.20
N LEU A 662 23.99 58.44 63.55
CA LEU A 662 24.51 59.10 64.73
C LEU A 662 23.46 59.08 65.84
N SER A 663 23.84 58.58 67.01
CA SER A 663 23.00 58.56 68.21
C SER A 663 23.75 59.10 69.42
N VAL A 664 23.01 59.61 70.40
CA VAL A 664 23.57 59.95 71.72
C VAL A 664 23.96 58.64 72.40
N ALA A 665 25.16 58.56 72.97
CA ALA A 665 25.67 57.29 73.51
C ALA A 665 24.88 56.80 74.73
N GLU A 666 24.38 57.71 75.55
CA GLU A 666 23.69 57.42 76.81
C GLU A 666 22.22 57.03 76.60
N SER A 667 21.49 57.77 75.77
CA SER A 667 20.05 57.57 75.55
C SER A 667 19.72 56.70 74.35
N LEU A 668 20.70 56.39 73.48
CA LEU A 668 20.53 55.72 72.19
C LEU A 668 19.56 56.45 71.23
N SER A 669 19.20 57.70 71.53
CA SER A 669 18.33 58.50 70.67
C SER A 669 19.07 58.87 69.39
N ILE A 670 18.49 58.52 68.24
CA ILE A 670 19.02 58.86 66.93
C ILE A 670 18.91 60.36 66.73
N ILE A 671 20.05 60.99 66.47
CA ILE A 671 20.18 62.44 66.25
C ILE A 671 20.08 62.72 64.75
N ARG A 672 20.79 61.92 63.95
CA ARG A 672 20.95 62.17 62.53
C ARG A 672 21.27 60.89 61.77
N ASN A 673 20.62 60.71 60.63
CA ASN A 673 20.98 59.71 59.63
C ASN A 673 21.51 60.43 58.40
N VAL A 674 22.74 60.10 57.99
CA VAL A 674 23.39 60.71 56.82
C VAL A 674 23.59 59.65 55.76
N SER A 675 22.93 59.81 54.61
CA SER A 675 23.13 58.96 53.45
C SER A 675 24.44 59.33 52.77
N VAL A 676 25.32 58.35 52.60
CA VAL A 676 26.65 58.51 52.04
C VAL A 676 26.74 57.72 50.72
N PRO A 677 27.06 58.39 49.59
CA PRO A 677 27.25 57.73 48.30
C PRO A 677 28.43 56.75 48.31
N ARG A 678 28.41 55.81 47.37
CA ARG A 678 29.48 54.83 47.15
C ARG A 678 30.86 55.50 46.97
N GLY A 679 31.89 54.88 47.54
CA GLY A 679 33.30 55.29 47.38
C GLY A 679 33.77 56.36 48.38
N VAL A 680 32.87 56.92 49.20
CA VAL A 680 33.25 57.80 50.31
C VAL A 680 33.59 56.95 51.53
N THR A 681 34.76 57.20 52.12
CA THR A 681 35.31 56.46 53.27
C THR A 681 35.45 57.30 54.54
N GLN A 682 35.07 58.57 54.48
CA GLN A 682 35.17 59.52 55.58
C GLN A 682 34.05 60.57 55.52
N LEU A 683 33.60 61.02 56.68
CA LEU A 683 32.50 61.99 56.82
C LEU A 683 32.70 62.83 58.09
N ASP A 684 32.59 64.15 57.94
CA ASP A 684 32.55 65.08 59.06
C ASP A 684 31.10 65.39 59.47
N LEU A 685 30.79 65.14 60.74
CA LEU A 685 29.48 65.40 61.34
C LEU A 685 29.55 66.70 62.13
N GLN A 686 28.91 67.74 61.61
CA GLN A 686 28.88 69.08 62.21
C GLN A 686 27.58 69.35 63.00
N GLY A 687 27.61 70.41 63.83
CA GLY A 687 26.44 70.89 64.57
C GLY A 687 26.18 70.13 65.87
N LEU A 688 27.20 69.44 66.38
CA LEU A 688 27.10 68.63 67.59
C LEU A 688 27.29 69.47 68.86
N VAL A 689 26.80 68.98 69.99
CA VAL A 689 27.02 69.57 71.31
C VAL A 689 28.46 69.29 71.76
N PRO A 690 29.27 70.32 72.08
CA PRO A 690 30.65 70.16 72.57
C PRO A 690 30.73 69.29 73.83
N GLY A 691 31.86 68.58 73.99
CA GLY A 691 32.14 67.70 75.12
C GLY A 691 31.17 66.54 75.32
N SER A 692 30.35 66.23 74.32
CA SER A 692 29.36 65.14 74.37
C SER A 692 29.90 63.86 73.75
N ARG A 693 29.39 62.72 74.25
CA ARG A 693 29.72 61.37 73.79
C ARG A 693 28.67 60.87 72.80
N TYR A 694 29.13 60.43 71.63
CA TYR A 694 28.27 59.97 70.54
C TYR A 694 28.58 58.53 70.15
N ARG A 695 27.53 57.83 69.73
CA ARG A 695 27.58 56.49 69.14
C ARG A 695 27.32 56.60 67.63
N VAL A 696 28.22 56.03 66.85
CA VAL A 696 28.15 55.99 65.38
C VAL A 696 28.08 54.54 64.91
N GLU A 697 27.13 54.26 64.02
CA GLU A 697 26.96 52.98 63.35
C GLU A 697 26.76 53.23 61.85
N ILE A 698 27.43 52.46 61.01
CA ILE A 698 27.31 52.59 59.55
C ILE A 698 26.53 51.40 59.02
N ILE A 699 25.36 51.67 58.44
CA ILE A 699 24.48 50.66 57.87
C ILE A 699 24.76 50.57 56.38
N SER A 700 25.30 49.45 55.92
CA SER A 700 25.49 49.15 54.50
C SER A 700 24.21 48.54 53.93
N GLN A 701 23.74 49.09 52.81
CA GLN A 701 22.54 48.61 52.11
C GLN A 701 22.88 48.09 50.71
N ALA A 702 22.31 46.93 50.34
CA ALA A 702 22.29 46.41 48.98
C ALA A 702 20.90 45.82 48.68
N GLY A 703 20.13 46.53 47.86
CA GLY A 703 18.72 46.20 47.63
C GLY A 703 17.91 46.29 48.94
N PRO A 704 17.12 45.26 49.31
CA PRO A 704 16.37 45.22 50.57
C PRO A 704 17.21 44.82 51.79
N HIS A 705 18.42 44.28 51.58
CA HIS A 705 19.24 43.74 52.67
C HIS A 705 20.12 44.81 53.29
N ARG A 706 20.18 44.83 54.63
CA ARG A 706 20.96 45.79 55.43
C ARG A 706 21.85 45.04 56.41
N ILE A 707 23.06 45.55 56.60
CA ILE A 707 23.99 45.08 57.62
C ILE A 707 24.64 46.28 58.32
N SER A 708 24.71 46.21 59.64
CA SER A 708 25.36 47.22 60.45
C SER A 708 26.83 46.93 60.65
N SER A 709 27.66 47.98 60.69
CA SER A 709 29.03 47.92 61.16
C SER A 709 29.11 47.64 62.66
N GLN A 710 30.33 47.38 63.14
CA GLN A 710 30.62 47.51 64.56
C GLN A 710 30.32 48.93 65.05
N THR A 711 29.85 49.04 66.29
CA THR A 711 29.57 50.33 66.93
C THR A 711 30.86 51.06 67.27
N ALA A 712 30.99 52.33 66.86
CA ALA A 712 32.11 53.19 67.23
C ALA A 712 31.65 54.34 68.15
N ILE A 713 32.51 54.75 69.07
CA ILE A 713 32.23 55.80 70.06
C ILE A 713 33.20 56.95 69.84
N GLY A 714 32.68 58.18 69.78
CA GLY A 714 33.47 59.41 69.66
C GLY A 714 33.09 60.44 70.70
N TYR A 715 34.03 61.32 71.02
CA TYR A 715 33.80 62.49 71.87
C TYR A 715 34.07 63.76 71.07
N THR A 716 33.21 64.75 71.24
CA THR A 716 33.48 66.12 70.78
C THR A 716 34.35 66.83 71.81
N VAL A 717 35.21 67.76 71.36
CA VAL A 717 36.09 68.50 72.30
C VAL A 717 35.22 69.44 73.16
N PRO A 718 35.42 69.51 74.49
CA PRO A 718 34.68 70.45 75.34
C PRO A 718 35.16 71.89 75.15
N LEU A 719 34.28 72.86 75.42
CA LEU A 719 34.65 74.28 75.42
C LEU A 719 35.31 74.68 76.74
N PRO A 720 36.18 75.72 76.76
CA PRO A 720 36.75 76.22 78.00
C PRO A 720 35.67 76.75 78.97
N PRO A 721 35.90 76.67 80.30
CA PRO A 721 35.06 77.34 81.30
C PRO A 721 35.09 78.87 81.13
N ARG A 722 34.13 79.58 81.72
CA ARG A 722 34.03 81.04 81.59
C ARG A 722 34.22 81.73 82.95
N SER A 723 34.44 83.05 82.93
CA SER A 723 34.45 83.89 84.15
C SER A 723 35.38 83.39 85.26
N LEU A 724 36.58 82.93 84.89
CA LEU A 724 37.56 82.40 85.84
C LEU A 724 38.06 83.52 86.76
N SER A 725 37.89 83.33 88.06
CA SER A 725 38.34 84.25 89.10
C SER A 725 39.07 83.50 90.20
N ALA A 726 40.04 84.15 90.83
CA ALA A 726 40.78 83.59 91.96
C ALA A 726 40.81 84.62 93.09
N SER A 727 40.27 84.23 94.24
CA SER A 727 40.16 85.10 95.42
C SER A 727 40.84 84.45 96.64
N PRO A 728 41.51 85.25 97.49
CA PRO A 728 42.06 84.74 98.74
C PRO A 728 40.96 84.28 99.69
N VAL A 729 41.22 83.20 100.43
CA VAL A 729 40.35 82.73 101.52
C VAL A 729 40.82 83.34 102.85
N SER A 730 39.95 83.44 103.85
CA SER A 730 40.29 83.93 105.21
C SER A 730 41.49 83.21 105.85
N MET A 731 41.81 82.00 105.41
CA MET A 731 43.06 81.31 105.73
C MET A 731 44.19 81.74 104.79
N ALA A 732 45.30 82.20 105.37
CA ALA A 732 46.50 82.63 104.68
C ALA A 732 47.18 81.55 103.78
N ARG A 733 46.68 80.31 103.75
CA ARG A 733 47.26 79.17 102.99
C ARG A 733 46.33 78.57 101.94
N ALA A 734 45.32 79.30 101.49
CA ALA A 734 44.37 78.81 100.51
C ALA A 734 43.92 79.88 99.52
N LEU A 735 43.60 79.44 98.30
CA LEU A 735 43.03 80.26 97.23
C LEU A 735 41.72 79.63 96.77
N ALA A 736 40.63 80.39 96.74
CA ALA A 736 39.37 79.97 96.17
C ALA A 736 39.34 80.36 94.69
N VAL A 737 39.27 79.35 93.83
CA VAL A 737 39.15 79.51 92.38
C VAL A 737 37.69 79.26 92.01
N HIS A 738 37.08 80.21 91.31
CA HIS A 738 35.69 80.15 90.87
C HIS A 738 35.60 80.31 89.36
N TRP A 739 34.70 79.58 88.72
CA TRP A 739 34.42 79.65 87.29
C TRP A 739 32.95 79.37 87.01
N GLU A 740 32.49 79.85 85.86
CA GLU A 740 31.21 79.46 85.28
C GLU A 740 31.34 78.17 84.47
N ALA A 741 30.27 77.37 84.50
CA ALA A 741 30.19 76.13 83.78
C ALA A 741 30.44 76.32 82.27
N ALA A 742 31.44 75.60 81.75
CA ALA A 742 31.72 75.51 80.32
C ALA A 742 30.45 75.15 79.51
N PRO A 743 30.15 75.87 78.42
CA PRO A 743 28.99 75.56 77.57
C PRO A 743 29.13 74.19 76.91
N GLY A 744 28.03 73.42 76.90
CA GLY A 744 28.01 72.04 76.41
C GLY A 744 28.15 71.01 77.53
N GLN A 745 28.43 69.77 77.16
CA GLN A 745 28.67 68.67 78.11
C GLN A 745 30.15 68.63 78.51
N ARG A 746 30.42 68.02 79.66
CA ARG A 746 31.76 67.74 80.17
C ARG A 746 31.69 66.64 81.22
N ASP A 747 32.78 65.93 81.39
CA ASP A 747 32.92 64.93 82.44
C ASP A 747 33.50 65.54 83.72
N GLY A 748 34.22 66.66 83.59
CA GLY A 748 34.84 67.35 84.73
C GLY A 748 35.71 68.53 84.31
N TYR A 749 36.44 69.06 85.28
CA TYR A 749 37.47 70.09 85.08
C TYR A 749 38.81 69.61 85.61
N LEU A 750 39.87 69.97 84.91
CA LEU A 750 41.24 69.78 85.37
C LEU A 750 41.83 71.16 85.65
N LEU A 751 42.35 71.37 86.85
CA LEU A 751 43.05 72.58 87.24
C LEU A 751 44.54 72.29 87.42
N SER A 752 45.38 73.26 87.09
CA SER A 752 46.83 73.21 87.27
C SER A 752 47.30 74.50 87.92
N VAL A 753 47.87 74.40 89.11
CA VAL A 753 48.27 75.53 89.94
C VAL A 753 49.79 75.60 90.00
N LEU A 754 50.35 76.74 89.59
CA LEU A 754 51.78 76.99 89.55
C LEU A 754 52.12 78.26 90.33
N LYS A 755 53.16 78.20 91.18
CA LYS A 755 53.68 79.39 91.88
C LYS A 755 54.25 80.37 90.86
N GLU A 756 53.80 81.61 90.90
CA GLU A 756 54.18 82.62 89.92
C GLU A 756 55.69 82.92 90.01
N GLY A 757 56.38 82.90 88.86
CA GLY A 757 57.84 83.05 88.78
C GLY A 757 58.67 81.81 89.17
N SER A 758 58.04 80.68 89.48
CA SER A 758 58.73 79.42 89.78
C SER A 758 58.70 78.45 88.60
N SER A 759 59.79 77.69 88.39
CA SER A 759 59.84 76.56 87.45
C SER A 759 59.45 75.22 88.10
N ALA A 760 58.85 75.23 89.29
CA ALA A 760 58.40 74.01 89.96
C ALA A 760 57.30 73.29 89.15
N ARG A 761 57.15 71.98 89.36
CA ARG A 761 56.06 71.22 88.72
C ARG A 761 54.70 71.75 89.19
N PRO A 762 53.76 72.02 88.29
CA PRO A 762 52.46 72.53 88.68
C PRO A 762 51.64 71.43 89.37
N ARG A 763 50.83 71.82 90.34
CA ARG A 763 49.95 70.91 91.08
C ARG A 763 48.63 70.78 90.33
N ASN A 764 48.27 69.56 89.93
CA ASN A 764 47.01 69.30 89.25
C ASN A 764 45.91 68.89 90.24
N LEU A 765 44.68 69.35 89.99
CA LEU A 765 43.49 69.06 90.77
C LEU A 765 42.34 68.74 89.82
N GLU A 766 41.54 67.75 90.14
CA GLU A 766 40.34 67.40 89.36
C GLU A 766 39.10 67.90 90.09
N ALA A 767 38.16 68.48 89.36
CA ALA A 767 36.87 68.90 89.86
C ALA A 767 35.74 68.23 89.06
N GLY A 768 34.61 67.95 89.71
CA GLY A 768 33.48 67.27 89.09
C GLY A 768 32.82 68.11 87.99
N LYS A 769 32.01 67.47 87.14
CA LYS A 769 31.34 68.13 86.00
C LYS A 769 30.50 69.37 86.38
N ASP A 770 29.90 69.34 87.57
CA ASP A 770 29.00 70.40 88.08
C ASP A 770 29.71 71.35 89.05
N SER A 771 31.00 71.14 89.32
CA SER A 771 31.78 72.03 90.17
C SER A 771 31.98 73.38 89.49
N THR A 772 31.69 74.47 90.21
CA THR A 772 31.93 75.87 89.79
C THR A 772 32.97 76.56 90.66
N ASN A 773 33.48 75.88 91.69
CA ASN A 773 34.55 76.39 92.52
C ASN A 773 35.44 75.24 93.02
N VAL A 774 36.67 75.58 93.37
CA VAL A 774 37.54 74.71 94.16
C VAL A 774 38.40 75.57 95.06
N THR A 775 38.55 75.13 96.30
CA THR A 775 39.54 75.71 97.20
C THR A 775 40.84 74.95 97.04
N VAL A 776 41.92 75.67 96.73
CA VAL A 776 43.28 75.12 96.63
C VAL A 776 43.97 75.34 97.97
N PRO A 777 44.10 74.31 98.84
CA PRO A 777 44.74 74.45 100.15
C PRO A 777 46.27 74.26 100.04
N GLN A 778 46.97 74.50 101.16
CA GLN A 778 48.42 74.26 101.31
C GLN A 778 49.29 75.17 100.42
N LEU A 779 48.84 76.39 100.20
CA LEU A 779 49.61 77.44 99.53
C LEU A 779 50.45 78.23 100.53
N GLU A 780 51.51 78.86 100.06
CA GLU A 780 52.38 79.71 100.88
C GLU A 780 51.71 81.06 101.14
N PRO A 781 51.65 81.54 102.41
CA PRO A 781 51.09 82.85 102.72
C PRO A 781 51.78 84.00 102.02
N GLY A 782 50.97 84.95 101.57
CA GLY A 782 51.45 86.08 100.79
C GLY A 782 52.14 85.70 99.47
N THR A 783 51.72 84.66 98.75
CA THR A 783 52.29 84.28 97.45
C THR A 783 51.22 84.26 96.35
N CYS A 784 51.61 84.65 95.12
CA CYS A 784 50.74 84.63 93.93
C CYS A 784 50.95 83.35 93.12
N TYR A 785 49.85 82.79 92.60
CA TYR A 785 49.81 81.53 91.87
C TYR A 785 49.04 81.71 90.55
N LEU A 786 49.62 81.19 89.46
CA LEU A 786 48.97 81.04 88.16
C LEU A 786 48.14 79.75 88.18
N VAL A 787 46.83 79.88 88.00
CA VAL A 787 45.88 78.77 87.91
C VAL A 787 45.43 78.63 86.47
N ARG A 788 45.61 77.45 85.88
CA ARG A 788 45.05 77.07 84.58
C ARG A 788 43.93 76.08 84.77
N ILE A 789 42.84 76.20 84.03
CA ILE A 789 41.71 75.27 84.07
C ILE A 789 41.32 74.81 82.67
N TRP A 790 41.02 73.53 82.53
CA TRP A 790 40.49 72.90 81.33
C TRP A 790 39.15 72.24 81.65
N ALA A 791 38.20 72.28 80.71
CA ALA A 791 37.10 71.33 80.71
C ALA A 791 37.57 70.01 80.08
N VAL A 792 37.07 68.88 80.57
CA VAL A 792 37.46 67.53 80.13
C VAL A 792 36.23 66.75 79.69
N ALA A 793 36.34 66.05 78.56
CA ALA A 793 35.34 65.08 78.09
C ALA A 793 36.07 63.88 77.47
N GLY A 794 35.92 62.72 78.10
CA GLY A 794 36.72 61.53 77.80
C GLY A 794 38.23 61.83 77.86
N PRO A 795 39.01 61.48 76.82
CA PRO A 795 40.44 61.76 76.77
C PRO A 795 40.77 63.20 76.31
N TYR A 796 39.78 64.03 75.96
CA TYR A 796 40.01 65.33 75.34
C TYR A 796 39.84 66.49 76.33
N ARG A 797 40.70 67.50 76.17
CA ARG A 797 40.73 68.73 76.99
C ARG A 797 40.37 69.93 76.12
N SER A 798 39.70 70.92 76.70
CA SER A 798 39.48 72.21 76.06
C SER A 798 40.79 72.98 75.85
N LEU A 799 40.71 74.22 75.35
CA LEU A 799 41.78 75.20 75.57
C LEU A 799 41.83 75.59 77.06
N PRO A 800 43.01 75.94 77.62
CA PRO A 800 43.11 76.41 79.01
C PRO A 800 42.61 77.84 79.18
N GLU A 801 41.90 78.09 80.27
CA GLU A 801 41.73 79.44 80.83
C GLU A 801 42.68 79.66 82.00
N ASN A 802 43.25 80.86 82.09
CA ASN A 802 44.33 81.18 83.03
C ASN A 802 43.97 82.39 83.90
N ILE A 803 44.24 82.32 85.21
CA ILE A 803 44.11 83.45 86.14
C ILE A 803 45.24 83.45 87.16
N THR A 804 45.64 84.62 87.65
CA THR A 804 46.56 84.75 88.79
C THR A 804 45.78 85.11 90.05
N GLY A 805 46.03 84.41 91.16
CA GLY A 805 45.46 84.75 92.47
C GLY A 805 46.51 84.68 93.58
N CYS A 806 46.42 85.59 94.56
CA CYS A 806 47.37 85.70 95.66
C CYS A 806 46.71 85.37 97.00
N THR A 807 47.44 84.68 97.88
CA THR A 807 46.99 84.36 99.26
C THR A 807 47.21 85.54 100.21
N VAL A 808 46.38 85.68 101.25
CA VAL A 808 46.55 86.68 102.33
C VAL A 808 47.86 86.45 103.09
N PRO A 809 48.54 87.51 103.59
CA PRO A 809 49.66 87.37 104.53
C PRO A 809 49.25 86.72 105.85
N ALA A 810 50.20 86.11 106.56
CA ALA A 810 49.94 85.61 107.90
C ALA A 810 49.95 86.74 108.95
N ALA A 811 49.16 86.57 110.02
CA ALA A 811 49.07 87.53 111.12
C ALA A 811 50.31 87.50 112.03
N PRO A 812 50.83 88.67 112.47
CA PRO A 812 51.91 88.75 113.47
C PRO A 812 51.52 88.02 114.76
N THR A 813 52.47 87.35 115.41
CA THR A 813 52.21 86.55 116.62
C THR A 813 52.91 87.14 117.85
N ASN A 814 52.48 86.76 119.05
CA ASN A 814 53.09 87.19 120.33
C ASN A 814 53.19 88.72 120.51
N LEU A 815 52.12 89.43 120.17
CA LEU A 815 52.03 90.87 120.38
C LEU A 815 52.05 91.18 121.88
N SER A 816 52.91 92.10 122.32
CA SER A 816 53.02 92.54 123.72
C SER A 816 53.10 94.06 123.82
N LEU A 817 52.53 94.63 124.90
CA LEU A 817 52.56 96.06 125.21
C LEU A 817 53.01 96.25 126.66
N THR A 818 54.19 96.82 126.86
CA THR A 818 54.85 96.95 128.17
C THR A 818 55.11 98.41 128.53
N ASN A 819 55.08 98.71 129.83
CA ASN A 819 55.47 100.01 130.36
C ASN A 819 56.70 99.85 131.29
N PRO A 820 57.86 100.42 130.96
CA PRO A 820 59.06 100.33 131.80
C PRO A 820 59.11 101.30 132.99
N GLY A 821 57.96 101.83 133.46
CA GLY A 821 57.90 102.79 134.59
C GLY A 821 57.71 104.24 134.17
N SER A 822 57.40 104.49 132.88
CA SER A 822 57.24 105.83 132.33
C SER A 822 55.80 106.34 132.47
N SER A 823 55.67 107.64 132.75
CA SER A 823 54.39 108.35 132.73
C SER A 823 53.96 108.78 131.33
N SER A 824 54.79 108.62 130.30
CA SER A 824 54.49 109.11 128.94
C SER A 824 54.90 108.17 127.80
N GLU A 825 55.35 106.95 128.10
CA GLU A 825 55.85 106.01 127.08
C GLU A 825 55.34 104.58 127.26
N LEU A 826 55.12 103.89 126.14
CA LEU A 826 54.80 102.45 126.07
C LEU A 826 55.62 101.76 124.99
N TYR A 827 56.00 100.51 125.21
CA TYR A 827 56.79 99.71 124.28
C TYR A 827 55.95 98.54 123.73
N THR A 828 55.91 98.38 122.40
CA THR A 828 55.25 97.25 121.73
C THR A 828 56.25 96.36 121.02
N SER A 829 56.07 95.04 121.10
CA SER A 829 56.82 94.06 120.29
C SER A 829 55.95 92.91 119.79
N TRP A 830 56.34 92.28 118.68
CA TRP A 830 55.71 91.07 118.10
C TRP A 830 56.74 90.19 117.38
N ASN A 831 56.37 88.95 117.10
CA ASN A 831 57.14 88.01 116.31
C ASN A 831 56.79 88.11 114.81
N GLU A 832 57.78 87.80 113.97
CA GLU A 832 57.64 87.76 112.52
C GLU A 832 56.63 86.68 112.06
N PRO A 833 55.61 87.02 111.25
CA PRO A 833 54.67 86.05 110.72
C PRO A 833 55.20 85.35 109.46
N PRO A 834 54.82 84.07 109.23
CA PRO A 834 55.29 83.29 108.09
C PRO A 834 54.74 83.80 106.75
N GLY A 835 55.57 83.72 105.70
CA GLY A 835 55.20 84.13 104.34
C GLY A 835 55.67 85.53 103.99
N ARG A 836 55.34 85.99 102.78
CA ARG A 836 55.77 87.32 102.31
C ARG A 836 54.76 88.38 102.72
N ARG A 837 55.28 89.53 103.12
CA ARG A 837 54.54 90.75 103.47
C ARG A 837 55.31 91.94 102.95
N ASP A 838 54.61 93.03 102.68
CA ASP A 838 55.21 94.23 102.14
C ASP A 838 55.55 95.22 103.27
N HIS A 839 54.71 95.30 104.31
CA HIS A 839 54.92 96.15 105.50
C HIS A 839 54.01 95.74 106.68
N TYR A 840 54.21 96.35 107.86
CA TYR A 840 53.26 96.27 108.99
C TYR A 840 52.54 97.60 109.20
N HIS A 841 51.29 97.52 109.63
CA HIS A 841 50.49 98.67 110.05
C HIS A 841 50.16 98.53 111.53
N VAL A 842 50.72 99.43 112.35
CA VAL A 842 50.57 99.39 113.81
C VAL A 842 49.76 100.58 114.28
N SER A 843 48.68 100.32 115.00
CA SER A 843 47.75 101.33 115.49
C SER A 843 47.68 101.31 117.02
N LEU A 844 47.92 102.47 117.64
CA LEU A 844 47.71 102.73 119.07
C LEU A 844 46.37 103.46 119.27
N TYR A 845 45.59 102.96 120.20
CA TYR A 845 44.29 103.47 120.60
C TYR A 845 44.34 103.92 122.06
N SER A 846 43.72 105.06 122.37
CA SER A 846 43.42 105.40 123.76
C SER A 846 42.17 104.67 124.17
N LEU A 847 42.19 104.04 125.33
CA LEU A 847 40.97 103.50 125.92
C LEU A 847 40.27 104.52 126.82
N SER A 848 40.97 105.58 127.25
CA SER A 848 40.35 106.70 127.98
C SER A 848 39.46 107.55 127.07
N THR A 849 39.95 107.90 125.88
CA THR A 849 39.18 108.68 124.88
C THR A 849 38.49 107.82 123.81
N GLN A 850 38.68 106.50 123.85
CA GLN A 850 38.15 105.53 122.87
C GLN A 850 38.44 105.89 121.40
N SER A 851 39.57 106.55 121.14
CA SER A 851 39.97 106.99 119.80
C SER A 851 41.31 106.39 119.39
N ARG A 852 41.51 106.19 118.07
CA ARG A 852 42.80 105.81 117.50
C ARG A 852 43.72 107.02 117.53
N ILE A 853 44.75 106.99 118.35
CA ILE A 853 45.60 108.16 118.59
C ILE A 853 46.75 108.21 117.59
N GLN A 854 47.39 107.06 117.34
CA GLN A 854 48.58 107.04 116.51
C GLN A 854 48.60 105.80 115.63
N VAL A 855 49.07 105.96 114.40
CA VAL A 855 49.30 104.87 113.46
C VAL A 855 50.69 105.00 112.88
N ARG A 856 51.38 103.87 112.78
CA ARG A 856 52.72 103.78 112.21
C ARG A 856 52.74 102.65 111.19
N THR A 857 53.19 102.99 109.99
CA THR A 857 53.55 102.00 108.99
C THR A 857 55.03 101.67 109.17
N LEU A 858 55.35 100.41 109.38
CA LEU A 858 56.70 99.94 109.64
C LEU A 858 57.18 99.04 108.50
N THR A 859 58.49 99.00 108.28
CA THR A 859 59.12 98.12 107.29
C THR A 859 58.78 96.65 107.58
N PRO A 860 58.81 95.76 106.58
CA PRO A 860 58.41 94.36 106.75
C PRO A 860 59.27 93.60 107.76
N ASP A 861 60.45 94.12 108.13
CA ASP A 861 61.38 93.53 109.09
C ASP A 861 61.27 94.11 110.51
N ALA A 862 60.41 95.12 110.72
CA ALA A 862 60.23 95.72 112.05
C ALA A 862 59.48 94.78 113.00
N LEU A 863 59.99 94.62 114.23
CA LEU A 863 59.44 93.73 115.25
C LEU A 863 59.02 94.45 116.55
N ASN A 864 59.29 95.75 116.63
CA ASN A 864 58.94 96.55 117.80
C ASN A 864 58.69 98.00 117.42
N VAL A 865 58.02 98.73 118.33
CA VAL A 865 57.81 100.17 118.23
C VAL A 865 57.62 100.78 119.61
N THR A 866 58.22 101.95 119.81
CA THR A 866 58.01 102.78 121.00
C THR A 866 56.95 103.85 120.72
N TRP A 867 56.04 104.00 121.68
CA TRP A 867 55.05 105.07 121.74
C TRP A 867 55.49 106.08 122.79
N THR A 868 55.55 107.35 122.43
CA THR A 868 56.00 108.45 123.29
C THR A 868 54.94 109.56 123.32
N HIS A 869 55.05 110.48 124.27
CA HIS A 869 54.09 111.58 124.49
C HIS A 869 52.68 111.13 124.84
N LEU A 870 52.56 110.03 125.58
CA LEU A 870 51.29 109.52 126.08
C LEU A 870 50.85 110.29 127.33
N GLU A 871 49.54 110.37 127.53
CA GLU A 871 48.94 110.95 128.73
C GLU A 871 49.26 110.08 129.96
N ALA A 872 49.66 110.68 131.07
CA ALA A 872 49.99 109.98 132.31
C ALA A 872 48.75 109.41 133.01
N GLY A 873 48.84 108.18 133.54
CA GLY A 873 47.72 107.50 134.19
C GLY A 873 46.63 106.96 133.26
N SER A 874 46.84 106.92 131.94
CA SER A 874 45.85 106.52 130.92
C SER A 874 46.12 105.11 130.37
N LYS A 875 45.05 104.40 129.98
CA LYS A 875 45.13 103.05 129.39
C LYS A 875 45.12 103.13 127.86
N PHE A 876 46.02 102.40 127.22
CA PHE A 876 46.14 102.33 125.75
C PHE A 876 46.04 100.90 125.23
N ALA A 877 45.68 100.72 123.96
CA ALA A 877 45.64 99.45 123.24
C ALA A 877 46.44 99.52 121.94
N VAL A 878 47.18 98.47 121.58
CA VAL A 878 47.92 98.38 120.31
C VAL A 878 47.45 97.22 119.47
N GLN A 879 47.33 97.47 118.16
CA GLN A 879 46.99 96.52 117.11
C GLN A 879 48.09 96.51 116.04
N VAL A 880 48.55 95.32 115.62
CA VAL A 880 49.52 95.15 114.52
C VAL A 880 48.91 94.28 113.43
N THR A 881 48.86 94.77 112.19
CA THR A 881 48.46 94.01 110.99
C THR A 881 49.62 93.89 110.01
N ALA A 882 49.82 92.71 109.41
CA ALA A 882 50.75 92.52 108.29
C ALA A 882 50.01 92.72 106.96
N VAL A 883 50.61 93.42 106.00
CA VAL A 883 49.96 93.82 104.74
C VAL A 883 50.77 93.34 103.54
N LYS A 884 50.09 92.86 102.48
CA LYS A 884 50.69 92.56 101.16
C LYS A 884 49.75 93.01 100.05
N GLY A 885 50.21 93.93 99.22
CA GLY A 885 49.35 94.63 98.26
C GLY A 885 48.16 95.29 98.98
N SER A 886 46.95 94.94 98.56
CA SER A 886 45.70 95.35 99.21
C SER A 886 45.18 94.36 100.26
N LEU A 887 45.90 93.27 100.53
CA LEU A 887 45.47 92.22 101.46
C LEU A 887 46.07 92.46 102.84
N GLU A 888 45.22 92.63 103.84
CA GLU A 888 45.61 92.76 105.26
C GLU A 888 45.39 91.43 106.00
N ALA A 889 46.35 91.06 106.85
CA ALA A 889 46.23 89.94 107.76
C ALA A 889 45.28 90.26 108.94
N SER A 890 44.72 89.23 109.57
CA SER A 890 43.99 89.39 110.84
C SER A 890 44.89 89.96 111.94
N SER A 891 44.32 90.67 112.92
CA SER A 891 45.05 91.26 114.05
C SER A 891 44.37 91.05 115.39
N ILE A 892 45.16 91.20 116.47
CA ILE A 892 44.74 91.08 117.87
C ILE A 892 45.20 92.35 118.60
N ASN A 893 44.45 92.79 119.62
CA ASN A 893 44.75 94.01 120.38
C ASN A 893 45.29 93.67 121.78
N VAL A 894 46.30 94.40 122.26
CA VAL A 894 46.88 94.24 123.62
C VAL A 894 46.90 95.59 124.34
N THR A 895 46.66 95.61 125.66
CA THR A 895 46.43 96.87 126.42
C THR A 895 47.38 97.08 127.59
N GLN A 896 47.76 98.33 127.89
CA GLN A 896 48.64 98.70 129.01
C GLN A 896 48.40 100.13 129.52
N TRP A 897 48.79 100.43 130.77
CA TRP A 897 48.67 101.76 131.41
C TRP A 897 49.97 102.56 131.45
N THR A 898 49.89 103.90 131.44
CA THR A 898 50.97 104.85 131.78
C THR A 898 50.98 105.20 133.29
N TYR A 899 52.14 105.53 133.88
CA TYR A 899 52.25 105.88 135.31
C TYR A 899 51.72 107.30 135.64
N PRO A 900 51.16 107.58 136.86
CA PRO A 900 50.68 108.91 137.30
C PRO A 900 51.78 109.85 137.89
N LEU A 901 51.51 111.16 138.02
CA LEU A 901 52.43 112.22 138.54
C LEU A 901 52.36 112.44 140.08
N ALA A 902 53.42 112.91 140.76
CA ALA A 902 53.54 113.03 142.23
C ALA A 902 53.05 114.38 142.86
N PRO A 903 52.52 114.41 144.12
CA PRO A 903 51.92 115.61 144.78
C PRO A 903 52.89 116.53 145.60
N VAL A 904 52.54 117.82 145.84
CA VAL A 904 53.40 118.88 146.45
C VAL A 904 52.78 119.58 147.70
N ASN A 905 53.58 119.71 148.79
CA ASN A 905 53.47 120.50 150.05
C ASN A 905 52.38 120.21 151.12
N LEU A 906 52.81 119.74 152.31
CA LEU A 906 52.08 119.69 153.59
C LEU A 906 53.03 120.12 154.75
N THR A 907 52.66 121.15 155.54
CA THR A 907 53.34 121.53 156.79
C THR A 907 52.34 121.51 157.97
N LEU A 908 52.68 120.79 159.05
CA LEU A 908 51.92 120.69 160.31
C LEU A 908 52.27 121.82 161.29
N SER A 909 51.30 122.32 162.07
CA SER A 909 51.53 123.13 163.28
C SER A 909 50.86 122.49 164.50
N SER A 910 51.59 122.39 165.61
CA SER A 910 51.19 121.80 166.90
C SER A 910 50.76 122.87 167.91
N PRO A 911 49.92 122.56 168.91
CA PRO A 911 49.78 123.39 170.12
C PRO A 911 50.54 122.75 171.30
N SER A 912 51.22 123.55 172.11
CA SER A 912 51.63 123.16 173.47
C SER A 912 51.78 124.42 174.32
N ALA A 913 50.97 124.61 175.36
CA ALA A 913 50.99 125.84 176.15
C ALA A 913 52.09 125.83 177.22
N SER A 914 53.29 126.25 176.82
CA SER A 914 54.22 127.17 177.50
C SER A 914 55.53 127.22 176.74
#